data_AF-A0A966XRJ5-F1
#
_entry.id   AF-A0A966XRJ5-F1
#
_cell.length_a   1.000
_cell.length_b   1.000
_cell.length_c   1.000
_cell.angle_alpha   90.00
_cell.angle_beta   90.00
_cell.angle_gamma   90.00
#
_symmetry.space_group_name_H-M   'P 1'
#
loop_
_entity.id
_entity.type
_entity.pdbx_description
1 polymer ?
#
loop_
_entity_poly.entity_id
_entity_poly.type
_entity_poly.pdbx_seq_one_letter_code
_entity_poly.pdbx_strand_id
1 'polypeptide(L)'
;MATQIGTTANDTLYGGVGNDLLDGGDGNDTLYDQTSGNDTLLGGAGDDYLSTYTSTGSDSLDGGVGNDTLVGGTGNDTLIGGDGNDDLSGYEGNDSLDGGAGNDTLTGGSGNDTLTGGDGNDYITKYTSSGDSWLLGGAGTDTLLGGTGNDSLDGGDGDDSWIEGYAGNDSISGGAGNDQLWGDEGNDTLDGGAGNDTIYGGEGNDTYYVDSVSDRIVDSSGVDTAYVSVSFAKIPSTIEKVIYTNTAQALPYWIDALLPDDAAGLYFKALLGDSKTFLYFFPSSLPSYDTDATDKLGFTAFNAAQVLRSKAALAYISSVIDLSFAQASSSSATNTISFANNTQTDSAGYAQYPSADFSGSDVFLDKTDSDNLIIADGSYAALTLIHEIGHALGLEHPFAAAQSGGALADPPYLTGSEDNTTWTVMSYSDNAAQHHLLYSPLDIAALQYLYGTSPTSRVDDDTYALSPTTPNFIWDGAGTDTLSASGLSQSATLYLEPGYWGYIGAKASQITSAGQVTVNFGTTIENLIGGSAADTLIGNSANNSMTGGGGNDTIDGASGTDVAVYASTRANFTLAKTNTGFSVTDTKGTAGVDTLSNIERIKFSDLSIALDVGAAQSGGEAQLLLGAVLGKTLTALKKPLLATVIDLFDQGYTMPQLSGALMRLDIWGILANGGNATATNTQIANYLLSTVNKVVPDSLTLAAAVALLNSETGASQGNFLSTLALSDANQTQVGLVGLATTGLEYGGV
;
A
#
# COMPACT_ATOMS: atom_id res chain seq x y z
N MET A 1 21.52 -5.98 54.03
CA MET A 1 20.24 -5.33 54.35
C MET A 1 20.43 -4.22 55.35
N ALA A 2 21.19 -3.23 54.91
CA ALA A 2 20.99 -1.84 55.23
C ALA A 2 19.80 -1.30 54.41
N THR A 3 19.07 -0.37 55.02
CA THR A 3 18.07 0.45 54.32
C THR A 3 18.47 1.90 54.54
N GLN A 4 18.66 2.64 53.46
CA GLN A 4 19.03 4.05 53.46
C GLN A 4 17.97 4.81 52.67
N ILE A 5 17.41 5.86 53.26
CA ILE A 5 16.39 6.71 52.64
C ILE A 5 16.91 8.14 52.72
N GLY A 6 16.99 8.79 51.56
CA GLY A 6 17.40 10.16 51.37
C GLY A 6 16.28 11.14 51.74
N THR A 7 16.43 12.36 51.27
CA THR A 7 15.63 13.52 51.65
C THR A 7 14.95 14.11 50.42
N THR A 8 14.75 15.44 50.41
CA THR A 8 14.20 16.15 49.25
C THR A 8 15.26 17.02 48.60
N ALA A 9 16.53 16.68 48.81
CA ALA A 9 17.70 17.42 48.38
C ALA A 9 18.71 16.41 47.88
N ASN A 10 19.62 16.85 47.03
CA ASN A 10 20.68 16.02 46.47
C ASN A 10 21.47 15.27 47.56
N ASP A 11 21.30 13.96 47.58
CA ASP A 11 21.86 13.03 48.54
C ASP A 11 22.92 12.12 47.89
N THR A 12 23.76 11.52 48.73
CA THR A 12 24.72 10.50 48.28
C THR A 12 24.67 9.32 49.23
N LEU A 13 24.19 8.18 48.72
CA LEU A 13 23.95 6.97 49.50
C LEU A 13 24.93 5.87 49.08
N TYR A 14 25.37 5.06 50.06
CA TYR A 14 26.25 3.93 49.82
C TYR A 14 25.68 2.67 50.47
N GLY A 15 25.54 1.62 49.68
CA GLY A 15 25.27 0.27 50.13
C GLY A 15 26.54 -0.44 50.60
N GLY A 16 26.35 -1.59 51.22
CA GLY A 16 27.39 -2.44 51.74
C GLY A 16 27.01 -3.91 51.58
N VAL A 17 27.82 -4.80 52.17
CA VAL A 17 27.71 -6.23 51.84
C VAL A 17 26.31 -6.81 52.10
N GLY A 18 25.74 -7.35 51.03
CA GLY A 18 24.55 -8.19 50.96
C GLY A 18 23.25 -7.39 50.92
N ASN A 19 22.39 -7.65 49.95
CA ASN A 19 21.02 -7.15 49.75
C ASN A 19 20.60 -5.90 50.54
N ASP A 20 20.81 -4.74 49.96
CA ASP A 20 20.52 -3.42 50.49
C ASP A 20 19.40 -2.71 49.72
N LEU A 21 18.77 -1.74 50.37
CA LEU A 21 17.77 -0.85 49.77
C LEU A 21 18.24 0.60 49.96
N LEU A 22 18.48 1.29 48.85
CA LEU A 22 18.83 2.70 48.78
C LEU A 22 17.69 3.43 48.06
N ASP A 23 17.17 4.48 48.67
CA ASP A 23 16.06 5.28 48.15
C ASP A 23 16.46 6.76 48.25
N GLY A 24 16.64 7.45 47.10
CA GLY A 24 17.11 8.82 46.99
C GLY A 24 16.07 9.83 47.46
N GLY A 25 14.86 9.73 46.93
CA GLY A 25 13.74 10.59 47.28
C GLY A 25 13.51 11.67 46.23
N ASP A 26 13.45 12.95 46.66
CA ASP A 26 13.48 14.05 45.67
C ASP A 26 14.89 14.66 45.64
N GLY A 27 15.30 15.22 44.52
CA GLY A 27 16.61 15.84 44.33
C GLY A 27 17.42 15.08 43.27
N ASN A 28 18.57 15.63 42.90
CA ASN A 28 19.50 14.93 42.01
C ASN A 28 20.48 14.14 42.88
N ASP A 29 20.26 12.85 43.01
CA ASP A 29 20.86 11.95 43.97
C ASP A 29 21.95 11.08 43.35
N THR A 30 22.77 10.47 44.21
CA THR A 30 23.84 9.57 43.78
C THR A 30 23.88 8.34 44.69
N LEU A 31 23.51 7.19 44.15
CA LEU A 31 23.40 5.92 44.87
C LEU A 31 24.46 4.94 44.36
N TYR A 32 25.30 4.42 45.26
CA TYR A 32 26.32 3.43 44.94
C TYR A 32 26.14 2.14 45.74
N ASP A 33 26.14 0.99 45.06
CA ASP A 33 26.58 -0.28 45.66
C ASP A 33 27.85 -0.78 44.95
N GLN A 34 28.81 -1.25 45.73
CA GLN A 34 30.12 -1.72 45.23
C GLN A 34 30.47 -3.08 45.82
N THR A 35 29.49 -3.81 46.33
CA THR A 35 29.68 -5.03 47.11
C THR A 35 28.79 -6.16 46.61
N SER A 36 29.00 -7.38 47.12
CA SER A 36 28.15 -8.51 46.72
C SER A 36 26.78 -8.41 47.37
N GLY A 37 25.70 -8.61 46.62
CA GLY A 37 24.33 -8.50 47.11
C GLY A 37 23.35 -8.53 45.94
N ASN A 38 22.07 -8.79 46.22
CA ASN A 38 21.00 -8.43 45.29
C ASN A 38 20.33 -7.20 45.87
N ASP A 39 20.67 -6.04 45.33
CA ASP A 39 20.42 -4.73 45.90
C ASP A 39 19.27 -4.02 45.15
N THR A 40 18.68 -3.03 45.79
CA THR A 40 17.61 -2.21 45.20
C THR A 40 17.95 -0.74 45.37
N LEU A 41 18.09 -0.02 44.27
CA LEU A 41 18.38 1.41 44.23
C LEU A 41 17.20 2.12 43.57
N LEU A 42 16.62 3.11 44.24
CA LEU A 42 15.51 3.93 43.76
C LEU A 42 15.98 5.39 43.74
N GLY A 43 15.99 6.06 42.59
CA GLY A 43 16.36 7.47 42.44
C GLY A 43 15.25 8.37 42.98
N GLY A 44 14.08 8.30 42.34
CA GLY A 44 12.88 9.01 42.75
C GLY A 44 12.58 10.16 41.81
N ALA A 45 12.73 11.41 42.24
CA ALA A 45 12.47 12.58 41.41
C ALA A 45 13.68 13.51 41.33
N GLY A 46 14.17 13.79 40.13
CA GLY A 46 15.37 14.58 39.86
C GLY A 46 16.25 13.82 38.87
N ASP A 47 17.37 14.43 38.45
CA ASP A 47 18.32 13.73 37.57
C ASP A 47 19.32 12.95 38.44
N ASP A 48 19.18 11.63 38.51
CA ASP A 48 19.84 10.73 39.45
C ASP A 48 20.97 9.89 38.81
N TYR A 49 21.91 9.46 39.66
CA TYR A 49 22.96 8.52 39.27
C TYR A 49 22.95 7.29 40.17
N LEU A 50 22.61 6.13 39.60
CA LEU A 50 22.54 4.84 40.29
C LEU A 50 23.59 3.90 39.72
N SER A 51 24.47 3.34 40.56
CA SER A 51 25.52 2.44 40.08
C SER A 51 25.80 1.27 41.00
N THR A 52 25.79 0.09 40.40
CA THR A 52 26.22 -1.20 40.96
C THR A 52 27.40 -1.78 40.17
N TYR A 53 28.17 -0.95 39.44
CA TYR A 53 29.22 -1.37 38.49
C TYR A 53 30.23 -2.43 38.99
N THR A 54 30.57 -2.43 40.28
CA THR A 54 31.49 -3.41 40.88
C THR A 54 30.81 -4.39 41.82
N SER A 55 29.48 -4.34 41.92
CA SER A 55 28.69 -5.32 42.66
C SER A 55 28.77 -6.67 41.96
N THR A 56 28.44 -7.71 42.70
CA THR A 56 28.20 -9.03 42.11
C THR A 56 26.86 -9.50 42.63
N GLY A 57 25.85 -9.60 41.77
CA GLY A 57 24.52 -10.10 42.11
C GLY A 57 23.47 -9.57 41.15
N SER A 58 22.21 -9.88 41.41
CA SER A 58 21.11 -9.42 40.55
C SER A 58 20.44 -8.23 41.21
N ASP A 59 20.72 -7.05 40.67
CA ASP A 59 20.34 -5.76 41.25
C ASP A 59 19.12 -5.17 40.53
N SER A 60 18.38 -4.32 41.23
CA SER A 60 17.21 -3.61 40.72
C SER A 60 17.42 -2.10 40.87
N LEU A 61 17.52 -1.39 39.77
CA LEU A 61 17.72 0.06 39.70
C LEU A 61 16.48 0.68 39.05
N ASP A 62 15.95 1.75 39.65
CA ASP A 62 14.78 2.50 39.17
C ASP A 62 15.10 3.99 39.29
N GLY A 63 15.22 4.70 38.16
CA GLY A 63 15.56 6.12 38.08
C GLY A 63 14.40 6.99 38.58
N GLY A 64 13.23 6.81 37.97
CA GLY A 64 11.99 7.45 38.39
C GLY A 64 11.61 8.59 37.47
N VAL A 65 11.75 9.84 37.92
CA VAL A 65 11.39 11.03 37.13
C VAL A 65 12.59 11.93 37.02
N GLY A 66 13.05 12.24 35.80
CA GLY A 66 14.22 13.06 35.53
C GLY A 66 15.10 12.39 34.49
N ASN A 67 16.23 13.00 34.13
CA ASN A 67 17.16 12.37 33.21
C ASN A 67 18.22 11.59 34.02
N ASP A 68 18.04 10.29 34.12
CA ASP A 68 18.78 9.43 35.03
C ASP A 68 19.93 8.69 34.35
N THR A 69 20.89 8.22 35.15
CA THR A 69 21.98 7.36 34.68
C THR A 69 22.07 6.13 35.57
N LEU A 70 21.83 4.95 34.99
CA LEU A 70 21.76 3.67 35.68
C LEU A 70 22.83 2.70 35.17
N VAL A 71 23.56 2.06 36.09
CA VAL A 71 24.64 1.11 35.76
C VAL A 71 24.50 -0.17 36.58
N GLY A 72 24.19 -1.30 35.92
CA GLY A 72 23.95 -2.63 36.53
C GLY A 72 25.22 -3.38 36.97
N GLY A 73 26.25 -3.44 36.11
CA GLY A 73 27.53 -4.02 36.49
C GLY A 73 27.62 -5.51 36.19
N THR A 74 27.66 -6.38 37.20
CA THR A 74 27.77 -7.84 36.95
C THR A 74 26.65 -8.60 37.61
N GLY A 75 26.04 -9.51 36.84
CA GLY A 75 24.91 -10.30 37.26
C GLY A 75 23.73 -10.06 36.34
N ASN A 76 22.55 -10.54 36.71
CA ASN A 76 21.36 -10.34 35.88
C ASN A 76 20.54 -9.22 36.51
N ASP A 77 20.67 -8.02 35.96
CA ASP A 77 20.16 -6.80 36.55
C ASP A 77 18.85 -6.36 35.91
N THR A 78 18.09 -5.55 36.64
CA THR A 78 16.86 -4.89 36.14
C THR A 78 17.02 -3.40 36.32
N LEU A 79 17.03 -2.66 35.21
CA LEU A 79 17.17 -1.20 35.16
C LEU A 79 15.90 -0.61 34.54
N ILE A 80 15.30 0.36 35.22
CA ILE A 80 14.13 1.11 34.76
C ILE A 80 14.49 2.59 34.80
N GLY A 81 14.45 3.27 33.65
CA GLY A 81 14.71 4.71 33.54
C GLY A 81 13.56 5.51 34.15
N GLY A 82 12.40 5.48 33.49
CA GLY A 82 11.17 6.11 33.96
C GLY A 82 10.74 7.26 33.05
N ASP A 83 10.38 8.41 33.64
CA ASP A 83 10.05 9.62 32.87
C ASP A 83 11.32 10.46 32.66
N GLY A 84 11.78 10.67 31.43
CA GLY A 84 12.92 11.53 31.12
C GLY A 84 13.78 10.95 30.02
N ASN A 85 14.95 11.56 29.78
CA ASN A 85 15.92 11.03 28.83
C ASN A 85 17.05 10.34 29.61
N ASP A 86 17.00 9.02 29.66
CA ASP A 86 17.81 8.20 30.57
C ASP A 86 18.98 7.51 29.85
N ASP A 87 20.05 7.21 30.61
CA ASP A 87 21.22 6.43 30.16
C ASP A 87 21.35 5.15 31.01
N LEU A 88 21.01 4.00 30.43
CA LEU A 88 20.99 2.70 31.09
C LEU A 88 22.10 1.80 30.53
N SER A 89 22.89 1.19 31.42
CA SER A 89 23.96 0.26 31.05
C SER A 89 23.93 -1.03 31.90
N GLY A 90 23.62 -2.17 31.28
CA GLY A 90 23.57 -3.50 31.93
C GLY A 90 24.95 -4.05 32.29
N TYR A 91 25.86 -4.08 31.32
CA TYR A 91 27.23 -4.63 31.38
C TYR A 91 27.33 -6.15 31.25
N GLU A 92 27.62 -6.92 32.31
CA GLU A 92 27.84 -8.37 32.22
C GLU A 92 26.68 -9.15 32.81
N GLY A 93 25.97 -9.92 32.00
CA GLY A 93 24.98 -10.88 32.45
C GLY A 93 23.75 -10.87 31.53
N ASN A 94 22.63 -11.38 32.02
CA ASN A 94 21.39 -11.33 31.25
C ASN A 94 20.49 -10.27 31.88
N ASP A 95 20.55 -9.07 31.32
CA ASP A 95 19.96 -7.87 31.91
C ASP A 95 18.60 -7.54 31.30
N SER A 96 17.78 -6.80 32.05
CA SER A 96 16.50 -6.25 31.62
C SER A 96 16.56 -4.74 31.77
N LEU A 97 16.54 -4.00 30.66
CA LEU A 97 16.56 -2.54 30.61
C LEU A 97 15.24 -2.03 30.01
N ASP A 98 14.63 -1.04 30.64
CA ASP A 98 13.41 -0.35 30.21
C ASP A 98 13.64 1.16 30.33
N GLY A 99 13.66 1.89 29.20
CA GLY A 99 13.89 3.33 29.15
C GLY A 99 12.71 4.09 29.73
N GLY A 100 11.52 3.82 29.22
CA GLY A 100 10.27 4.40 29.71
C GLY A 100 9.77 5.48 28.77
N ALA A 101 9.73 6.74 29.22
CA ALA A 101 9.19 7.84 28.43
C ALA A 101 10.22 8.95 28.26
N GLY A 102 10.63 9.21 27.03
CA GLY A 102 11.60 10.23 26.64
C GLY A 102 12.57 9.64 25.63
N ASN A 103 13.68 10.32 25.38
CA ASN A 103 14.66 9.82 24.42
C ASN A 103 15.81 9.18 25.17
N ASP A 104 15.80 7.86 25.23
CA ASP A 104 16.66 7.07 26.10
C ASP A 104 17.85 6.46 25.35
N THR A 105 18.88 6.11 26.11
CA THR A 105 20.07 5.41 25.63
C THR A 105 20.25 4.14 26.44
N LEU A 106 20.09 2.98 25.80
CA LEU A 106 20.18 1.67 26.45
C LEU A 106 21.37 0.88 25.89
N THR A 107 22.24 0.42 26.78
CA THR A 107 23.36 -0.46 26.48
C THR A 107 23.23 -1.77 27.25
N GLY A 108 23.00 -2.89 26.55
CA GLY A 108 22.86 -4.20 27.19
C GLY A 108 24.19 -4.71 27.75
N GLY A 109 25.22 -4.74 26.90
CA GLY A 109 26.50 -5.35 27.26
C GLY A 109 26.53 -6.84 26.89
N SER A 110 27.34 -7.66 27.57
CA SER A 110 27.49 -9.09 27.23
C SER A 110 26.46 -9.96 27.90
N GLY A 111 25.96 -10.97 27.17
CA GLY A 111 24.94 -11.90 27.63
C GLY A 111 23.63 -11.70 26.88
N ASN A 112 22.58 -12.42 27.30
CA ASN A 112 21.29 -12.38 26.62
C ASN A 112 20.39 -11.39 27.34
N ASP A 113 20.30 -10.18 26.81
CA ASP A 113 19.60 -9.05 27.41
C ASP A 113 18.24 -8.80 26.75
N THR A 114 17.34 -8.17 27.50
CA THR A 114 16.08 -7.60 27.01
C THR A 114 16.11 -6.09 27.19
N LEU A 115 15.99 -5.33 26.11
CA LEU A 115 16.07 -3.87 26.10
C LEU A 115 14.79 -3.30 25.47
N THR A 116 14.08 -2.43 26.19
CA THR A 116 12.89 -1.73 25.70
C THR A 116 13.12 -0.22 25.79
N GLY A 117 13.01 0.51 24.68
CA GLY A 117 13.12 1.96 24.64
C GLY A 117 11.92 2.61 25.32
N GLY A 118 10.74 2.48 24.70
CA GLY A 118 9.47 2.94 25.23
C GLY A 118 8.86 4.04 24.37
N ASP A 119 8.39 5.13 24.98
CA ASP A 119 7.88 6.30 24.24
C ASP A 119 9.04 7.27 23.96
N GLY A 120 9.31 7.62 22.72
CA GLY A 120 10.30 8.64 22.34
C GLY A 120 11.25 8.13 21.27
N ASN A 121 12.35 8.85 21.04
CA ASN A 121 13.34 8.45 20.05
C ASN A 121 14.56 7.87 20.75
N ASP A 122 14.66 6.55 20.75
CA ASP A 122 15.58 5.79 21.58
C ASP A 122 16.80 5.29 20.81
N TYR A 123 17.91 5.14 21.54
CA TYR A 123 19.13 4.54 21.04
C TYR A 123 19.45 3.28 21.84
N ILE A 124 19.30 2.11 21.21
CA ILE A 124 19.43 0.80 21.86
C ILE A 124 20.59 0.04 21.22
N THR A 125 21.59 -0.36 22.01
CA THR A 125 22.77 -1.07 21.48
C THR A 125 23.28 -2.21 22.34
N LYS A 126 23.75 -3.25 21.65
CA LYS A 126 24.53 -4.35 22.21
C LYS A 126 26.04 -4.21 21.97
N TYR A 127 26.50 -3.17 21.26
CA TYR A 127 27.87 -3.08 20.76
C TYR A 127 28.33 -4.39 20.07
N THR A 128 29.62 -4.72 20.11
CA THR A 128 30.15 -5.98 19.56
C THR A 128 30.10 -7.13 20.59
N SER A 129 29.10 -7.12 21.46
CA SER A 129 28.98 -8.12 22.52
C SER A 129 28.34 -9.41 21.99
N SER A 130 28.63 -10.52 22.65
CA SER A 130 28.03 -11.82 22.34
C SER A 130 26.80 -12.06 23.20
N GLY A 131 25.75 -12.64 22.62
CA GLY A 131 24.55 -13.09 23.31
C GLY A 131 23.33 -12.86 22.44
N ASP A 132 22.34 -13.75 22.52
CA ASP A 132 21.10 -13.66 21.74
C ASP A 132 20.12 -12.78 22.51
N SER A 133 19.91 -11.54 22.05
CA SER A 133 19.18 -10.48 22.75
C SER A 133 17.86 -10.12 22.08
N TRP A 134 16.97 -9.48 22.86
CA TRP A 134 15.73 -8.88 22.35
C TRP A 134 15.76 -7.37 22.57
N LEU A 135 15.65 -6.62 21.49
CA LEU A 135 15.57 -5.16 21.47
C LEU A 135 14.20 -4.75 20.93
N LEU A 136 13.53 -3.83 21.62
CA LEU A 136 12.26 -3.23 21.23
C LEU A 136 12.40 -1.70 21.31
N GLY A 137 12.23 -1.00 20.19
CA GLY A 137 12.27 0.47 20.14
C GLY A 137 11.08 1.05 20.88
N GLY A 138 9.88 0.81 20.37
CA GLY A 138 8.64 1.26 20.99
C GLY A 138 7.92 2.24 20.10
N ALA A 139 7.70 3.48 20.56
CA ALA A 139 7.01 4.50 19.79
C ALA A 139 7.91 5.70 19.55
N GLY A 140 8.26 5.98 18.30
CA GLY A 140 9.03 7.15 17.91
C GLY A 140 9.93 6.86 16.72
N THR A 141 11.12 7.46 16.68
CA THR A 141 12.11 7.11 15.65
C THR A 141 13.35 6.63 16.36
N ASP A 142 13.54 5.32 16.32
CA ASP A 142 14.49 4.60 17.13
C ASP A 142 15.72 4.17 16.31
N THR A 143 16.76 3.78 17.04
CA THR A 143 17.97 3.17 16.49
C THR A 143 18.30 1.94 17.29
N LEU A 144 18.28 0.77 16.65
CA LEU A 144 18.50 -0.53 17.28
C LEU A 144 19.73 -1.22 16.67
N LEU A 145 20.65 -1.67 17.51
CA LEU A 145 21.93 -2.27 17.10
C LEU A 145 22.15 -3.62 17.84
N GLY A 146 21.98 -4.74 17.11
CA GLY A 146 21.88 -6.12 17.62
C GLY A 146 23.18 -6.76 18.11
N GLY A 147 24.27 -6.63 17.36
CA GLY A 147 25.63 -6.94 17.84
C GLY A 147 26.27 -8.16 17.17
N THR A 148 26.54 -9.25 17.89
CA THR A 148 27.13 -10.46 17.26
C THR A 148 26.37 -11.74 17.60
N GLY A 149 25.19 -11.59 18.21
CA GLY A 149 24.32 -12.69 18.62
C GLY A 149 23.39 -13.13 17.50
N ASN A 150 22.42 -14.00 17.79
CA ASN A 150 21.24 -14.12 16.95
C ASN A 150 20.14 -13.31 17.65
N ASP A 151 19.99 -12.08 17.23
CA ASP A 151 19.24 -11.06 17.94
C ASP A 151 17.81 -10.93 17.36
N SER A 152 16.88 -10.52 18.20
CA SER A 152 15.51 -10.16 17.81
C SER A 152 15.35 -8.67 17.98
N LEU A 153 15.14 -7.94 16.88
CA LEU A 153 14.98 -6.49 16.86
C LEU A 153 13.56 -6.16 16.35
N ASP A 154 12.87 -5.27 17.04
CA ASP A 154 11.56 -4.76 16.65
C ASP A 154 11.55 -3.25 16.84
N GLY A 155 11.44 -2.49 15.74
CA GLY A 155 11.43 -1.03 15.75
C GLY A 155 10.20 -0.48 16.47
N GLY A 156 9.03 -0.91 16.04
CA GLY A 156 7.76 -0.58 16.67
C GLY A 156 6.95 0.41 15.85
N ASP A 157 6.46 1.49 16.46
CA ASP A 157 5.75 2.56 15.76
C ASP A 157 6.70 3.70 15.38
N GLY A 158 6.64 4.17 14.13
CA GLY A 158 7.31 5.37 13.61
C GLY A 158 8.36 5.04 12.55
N ASP A 159 8.98 6.06 11.95
CA ASP A 159 9.91 5.87 10.82
C ASP A 159 11.33 5.56 11.32
N ASP A 160 11.66 4.27 11.53
CA ASP A 160 12.92 3.83 12.12
C ASP A 160 14.06 3.82 11.12
N SER A 161 14.94 4.81 11.25
CA SER A 161 15.96 5.08 10.23
C SER A 161 17.19 4.17 10.31
N TRP A 162 17.33 3.37 11.38
CA TRP A 162 18.51 2.52 11.60
C TRP A 162 18.24 1.32 12.51
N ILE A 163 17.88 0.17 11.93
CA ILE A 163 17.78 -1.11 12.64
C ILE A 163 18.80 -2.08 12.02
N GLU A 164 19.84 -2.46 12.76
CA GLU A 164 21.00 -3.21 12.24
C GLU A 164 21.31 -4.43 13.14
N GLY A 165 21.26 -5.63 12.53
CA GLY A 165 21.54 -6.91 13.20
C GLY A 165 23.04 -7.15 13.44
N TYR A 166 23.88 -6.73 12.47
CA TYR A 166 25.32 -6.97 12.37
C TYR A 166 25.73 -8.41 12.03
N ALA A 167 26.06 -9.25 13.00
CA ALA A 167 26.54 -10.59 12.72
C ALA A 167 25.68 -11.57 13.50
N GLY A 168 25.09 -12.55 12.83
CA GLY A 168 24.06 -13.32 13.51
C GLY A 168 23.25 -14.20 12.60
N ASN A 169 22.08 -14.59 13.07
CA ASN A 169 20.96 -15.00 12.22
C ASN A 169 19.78 -14.29 12.86
N ASP A 170 19.63 -13.03 12.50
CA ASP A 170 18.82 -12.08 13.22
C ASP A 170 17.37 -12.13 12.75
N SER A 171 16.46 -11.76 13.64
CA SER A 171 15.05 -11.57 13.34
C SER A 171 14.72 -10.11 13.53
N ILE A 172 14.52 -9.39 12.43
CA ILE A 172 14.36 -7.94 12.43
C ILE A 172 12.98 -7.58 11.87
N SER A 173 12.23 -6.81 12.65
CA SER A 173 10.94 -6.22 12.32
C SER A 173 11.05 -4.70 12.35
N GLY A 174 10.64 -4.00 11.28
CA GLY A 174 10.52 -2.54 11.27
C GLY A 174 9.33 -2.10 12.10
N GLY A 175 8.15 -2.61 11.75
CA GLY A 175 6.92 -2.37 12.51
C GLY A 175 5.96 -1.53 11.69
N ALA A 176 5.62 -0.32 12.14
CA ALA A 176 4.74 0.59 11.43
C ALA A 176 5.47 1.89 11.12
N GLY A 177 5.72 2.19 9.85
CA GLY A 177 6.58 3.32 9.49
C GLY A 177 7.23 3.09 8.15
N ASN A 178 8.11 3.99 7.73
CA ASN A 178 9.03 3.73 6.62
C ASN A 178 10.40 3.44 7.21
N ASP A 179 10.72 2.17 7.33
CA ASP A 179 11.84 1.70 8.14
C ASP A 179 13.04 1.33 7.26
N GLN A 180 14.22 1.37 7.86
CA GLN A 180 15.45 0.90 7.23
C GLN A 180 16.09 -0.20 8.08
N LEU A 181 16.20 -1.39 7.49
CA LEU A 181 16.65 -2.61 8.14
C LEU A 181 17.93 -3.12 7.48
N TRP A 182 18.90 -3.56 8.28
CA TRP A 182 20.14 -4.19 7.85
C TRP A 182 20.34 -5.53 8.58
N GLY A 183 20.34 -6.64 7.84
CA GLY A 183 20.70 -7.97 8.35
C GLY A 183 22.21 -8.14 8.54
N ASP A 184 22.98 -7.68 7.55
CA ASP A 184 24.45 -7.78 7.47
C ASP A 184 24.97 -9.22 7.31
N GLU A 185 25.77 -9.76 8.23
CA GLU A 185 26.34 -11.11 8.14
C GLU A 185 25.38 -12.13 8.79
N GLY A 186 24.76 -13.04 8.05
CA GLY A 186 23.90 -14.01 8.71
C GLY A 186 23.06 -14.89 7.82
N ASN A 187 22.01 -15.49 8.37
CA ASN A 187 20.86 -15.87 7.57
C ASN A 187 19.67 -15.23 8.27
N ASP A 188 19.35 -14.02 7.84
CA ASP A 188 18.50 -13.13 8.60
C ASP A 188 17.05 -13.27 8.16
N THR A 189 16.14 -12.94 9.06
CA THR A 189 14.70 -12.85 8.78
C THR A 189 14.31 -11.39 8.94
N LEU A 190 13.91 -10.78 7.83
CA LEU A 190 13.69 -9.34 7.72
C LEU A 190 12.23 -9.08 7.31
N ASP A 191 11.51 -8.33 8.12
CA ASP A 191 10.13 -7.91 7.87
C ASP A 191 10.04 -6.39 8.07
N GLY A 192 9.80 -5.63 7.00
CA GLY A 192 9.63 -4.18 7.11
C GLY A 192 8.37 -3.83 7.92
N GLY A 193 7.34 -4.66 7.81
CA GLY A 193 6.02 -4.35 8.36
C GLY A 193 5.27 -3.33 7.51
N ALA A 194 4.50 -2.48 8.15
CA ALA A 194 3.58 -1.58 7.46
C ALA A 194 4.26 -0.28 7.03
N GLY A 195 4.55 -0.13 5.74
CA GLY A 195 4.83 1.16 5.13
C GLY A 195 5.59 1.02 3.82
N ASN A 196 6.63 1.84 3.64
CA ASN A 196 7.53 1.74 2.50
C ASN A 196 8.95 1.53 3.02
N ASP A 197 9.34 0.27 3.17
CA ASP A 197 10.55 -0.06 3.90
C ASP A 197 11.73 -0.27 2.96
N THR A 198 12.94 -0.04 3.46
CA THR A 198 14.17 -0.42 2.75
C THR A 198 14.89 -1.48 3.55
N ILE A 199 15.04 -2.66 2.95
CA ILE A 199 15.54 -3.85 3.61
C ILE A 199 16.83 -4.28 2.93
N TYR A 200 17.93 -4.22 3.68
CA TYR A 200 19.26 -4.68 3.27
C TYR A 200 19.51 -6.06 3.88
N GLY A 201 19.61 -7.10 3.05
CA GLY A 201 19.90 -8.47 3.49
C GLY A 201 21.34 -8.60 3.97
N GLY A 202 22.27 -8.64 3.01
CA GLY A 202 23.70 -8.61 3.30
C GLY A 202 24.40 -9.84 2.75
N GLU A 203 25.24 -10.47 3.56
CA GLU A 203 25.82 -11.78 3.27
C GLU A 203 24.98 -12.86 3.93
N GLY A 204 24.39 -13.78 3.18
CA GLY A 204 23.58 -14.78 3.88
C GLY A 204 22.77 -15.74 3.04
N ASN A 205 21.76 -16.34 3.66
CA ASN A 205 20.61 -16.89 2.94
C ASN A 205 19.38 -16.34 3.65
N ASP A 206 18.99 -15.14 3.26
CA ASP A 206 18.07 -14.33 4.02
C ASP A 206 16.62 -14.62 3.64
N THR A 207 15.72 -14.29 4.55
CA THR A 207 14.28 -14.42 4.39
C THR A 207 13.62 -13.08 4.54
N TYR A 208 12.98 -12.60 3.48
CA TYR A 208 12.25 -11.33 3.46
C TYR A 208 10.75 -11.57 3.50
N TYR A 209 10.03 -10.73 4.25
CA TYR A 209 8.58 -10.59 4.16
C TYR A 209 8.26 -9.29 3.45
N VAL A 210 7.48 -9.39 2.36
CA VAL A 210 7.12 -8.25 1.51
C VAL A 210 5.60 -8.13 1.51
N ASP A 211 5.09 -7.09 2.16
CA ASP A 211 3.67 -6.84 2.28
C ASP A 211 3.21 -5.54 1.59
N SER A 212 4.16 -4.72 1.13
CA SER A 212 3.94 -3.51 0.37
C SER A 212 4.67 -3.55 -0.97
N VAL A 213 4.03 -2.98 -2.02
CA VAL A 213 4.67 -2.86 -3.35
C VAL A 213 5.82 -1.85 -3.35
N SER A 214 5.90 -1.04 -2.30
CA SER A 214 6.93 -0.03 -2.11
C SER A 214 8.11 -0.50 -1.27
N ASP A 215 8.08 -1.74 -0.75
CA ASP A 215 9.22 -2.29 -0.04
C ASP A 215 10.37 -2.51 -1.02
N ARG A 216 11.54 -2.01 -0.64
CA ARG A 216 12.76 -2.09 -1.43
C ARG A 216 13.73 -3.04 -0.78
N ILE A 217 13.88 -4.22 -1.37
CA ILE A 217 14.92 -5.17 -1.00
C ILE A 217 16.21 -4.80 -1.74
N VAL A 218 17.32 -4.79 -1.02
CA VAL A 218 18.68 -4.70 -1.57
C VAL A 218 19.47 -5.86 -0.99
N ASP A 219 20.00 -6.72 -1.85
CA ASP A 219 20.82 -7.83 -1.41
C ASP A 219 22.16 -7.89 -2.15
N SER A 220 23.18 -8.45 -1.49
CA SER A 220 24.55 -8.49 -1.99
C SER A 220 25.08 -9.90 -2.27
N SER A 221 24.59 -10.93 -1.59
CA SER A 221 24.93 -12.33 -1.86
C SER A 221 24.11 -13.29 -1.01
N GLY A 222 23.69 -14.40 -1.61
CA GLY A 222 23.10 -15.48 -0.87
C GLY A 222 22.38 -16.50 -1.72
N VAL A 223 21.52 -17.28 -1.08
CA VAL A 223 20.41 -17.98 -1.75
C VAL A 223 19.14 -17.64 -1.00
N ASP A 224 18.51 -16.58 -1.44
CA ASP A 224 17.57 -15.85 -0.59
C ASP A 224 16.12 -16.20 -0.92
N THR A 225 15.24 -15.96 0.05
CA THR A 225 13.81 -16.27 -0.07
C THR A 225 12.96 -15.05 0.26
N ALA A 226 12.08 -14.64 -0.64
CA ALA A 226 11.04 -13.65 -0.35
C ALA A 226 9.67 -14.32 -0.21
N TYR A 227 8.97 -14.06 0.90
CA TYR A 227 7.55 -14.33 1.08
C TYR A 227 6.76 -13.06 0.77
N VAL A 228 6.01 -13.09 -0.32
CA VAL A 228 5.33 -11.90 -0.85
C VAL A 228 3.83 -12.04 -0.65
N SER A 229 3.22 -11.19 0.16
CA SER A 229 1.76 -11.17 0.40
C SER A 229 1.00 -10.13 -0.43
N VAL A 230 1.72 -9.28 -1.16
CA VAL A 230 1.15 -8.26 -2.03
C VAL A 230 1.33 -8.61 -3.51
N SER A 231 0.32 -8.31 -4.33
CA SER A 231 0.44 -8.55 -5.77
C SER A 231 1.30 -7.50 -6.44
N PHE A 232 2.07 -7.92 -7.44
CA PHE A 232 2.79 -7.06 -8.37
C PHE A 232 3.96 -6.26 -7.80
N ALA A 233 4.51 -6.64 -6.64
CA ALA A 233 5.80 -6.11 -6.20
C ALA A 233 6.92 -6.53 -7.18
N LYS A 234 7.81 -5.58 -7.53
CA LYS A 234 9.08 -5.87 -8.22
C LYS A 234 10.03 -6.47 -7.19
N ILE A 235 10.33 -7.75 -7.34
CA ILE A 235 11.32 -8.44 -6.52
C ILE A 235 12.64 -8.47 -7.31
N PRO A 236 13.76 -8.00 -6.74
CA PRO A 236 15.06 -8.05 -7.40
C PRO A 236 15.46 -9.46 -7.83
N SER A 237 16.18 -9.57 -8.93
CA SER A 237 16.71 -10.82 -9.44
C SER A 237 17.78 -11.45 -8.54
N THR A 238 18.33 -10.68 -7.59
CA THR A 238 19.19 -11.19 -6.51
C THR A 238 18.46 -12.15 -5.57
N ILE A 239 17.11 -12.19 -5.58
CA ILE A 239 16.33 -13.11 -4.77
C ILE A 239 16.00 -14.39 -5.55
N GLU A 240 16.64 -15.51 -5.21
CA GLU A 240 16.51 -16.75 -5.99
C GLU A 240 15.16 -17.46 -5.83
N LYS A 241 14.48 -17.25 -4.69
CA LYS A 241 13.26 -17.98 -4.37
C LYS A 241 12.14 -17.07 -3.88
N VAL A 242 11.21 -16.79 -4.77
CA VAL A 242 10.01 -16.01 -4.45
C VAL A 242 8.81 -16.93 -4.18
N ILE A 243 8.14 -16.72 -3.05
CA ILE A 243 6.93 -17.43 -2.63
C ILE A 243 5.80 -16.43 -2.47
N TYR A 244 4.88 -16.40 -3.43
CA TYR A 244 3.66 -15.62 -3.31
C TYR A 244 2.65 -16.30 -2.39
N THR A 245 2.19 -15.58 -1.37
CA THR A 245 1.22 -16.03 -0.37
C THR A 245 -0.11 -15.28 -0.54
N ASN A 246 -1.18 -15.65 0.18
CA ASN A 246 -2.45 -14.92 0.18
C ASN A 246 -3.03 -14.59 -1.20
N THR A 247 -2.82 -15.45 -2.20
CA THR A 247 -3.23 -15.28 -3.61
C THR A 247 -2.52 -14.16 -4.39
N ALA A 248 -1.48 -13.56 -3.79
CA ALA A 248 -0.63 -12.57 -4.44
C ALA A 248 -0.10 -13.07 -5.79
N GLN A 249 -0.01 -12.15 -6.75
CA GLN A 249 0.50 -12.41 -8.09
C GLN A 249 1.89 -11.80 -8.26
N ALA A 250 2.73 -12.46 -9.06
CA ALA A 250 3.98 -11.87 -9.53
C ALA A 250 3.74 -10.65 -10.41
N LEU A 251 4.68 -9.70 -10.40
CA LEU A 251 4.72 -8.63 -11.40
C LEU A 251 4.67 -9.25 -12.81
N PRO A 252 3.86 -8.72 -13.73
CA PRO A 252 3.75 -9.32 -15.05
C PRO A 252 5.08 -9.29 -15.80
N TYR A 253 5.49 -10.43 -16.37
CA TYR A 253 6.82 -10.59 -16.98
C TYR A 253 7.15 -9.55 -18.06
N TRP A 254 6.13 -9.00 -18.74
CA TRP A 254 6.31 -8.01 -19.80
C TRP A 254 6.56 -6.59 -19.28
N ILE A 255 6.28 -6.35 -18.00
CA ILE A 255 6.67 -5.14 -17.27
C ILE A 255 8.00 -5.41 -16.57
N ASP A 256 8.11 -6.52 -15.85
CA ASP A 256 9.30 -6.91 -15.09
C ASP A 256 10.57 -6.95 -15.97
N ALA A 257 10.47 -7.49 -17.19
CA ALA A 257 11.57 -7.54 -18.15
C ALA A 257 12.00 -6.19 -18.75
N LEU A 258 11.36 -5.10 -18.34
CA LEU A 258 11.73 -3.73 -18.72
C LEU A 258 12.09 -2.88 -17.50
N LEU A 259 12.15 -3.48 -16.31
CA LEU A 259 12.47 -2.78 -15.07
C LEU A 259 13.71 -3.39 -14.42
N PRO A 260 14.78 -2.61 -14.23
CA PRO A 260 15.97 -3.09 -13.53
C PRO A 260 15.63 -3.40 -12.06
N ASP A 261 16.50 -4.13 -11.39
CA ASP A 261 16.32 -4.44 -9.96
C ASP A 261 16.21 -3.19 -9.08
N ASP A 262 16.89 -2.11 -9.47
CA ASP A 262 16.80 -0.80 -8.83
C ASP A 262 15.38 -0.20 -8.82
N ALA A 263 14.46 -0.70 -9.66
CA ALA A 263 13.07 -0.28 -9.66
C ALA A 263 12.23 -0.90 -8.52
N ALA A 264 12.79 -1.84 -7.75
CA ALA A 264 12.16 -2.43 -6.58
C ALA A 264 11.69 -1.34 -5.59
N GLY A 265 10.58 -1.61 -4.91
CA GLY A 265 9.93 -0.64 -4.02
C GLY A 265 9.44 0.64 -4.69
N LEU A 266 9.22 0.62 -6.02
CA LEU A 266 8.89 1.82 -6.81
C LEU A 266 9.89 2.98 -6.59
N TYR A 267 11.16 2.63 -6.34
CA TYR A 267 12.21 3.59 -5.97
C TYR A 267 12.29 4.80 -6.90
N PHE A 268 12.23 4.58 -8.23
CA PHE A 268 12.28 5.68 -9.20
C PHE A 268 11.12 6.67 -9.06
N LYS A 269 9.93 6.22 -8.68
CA LYS A 269 8.79 7.09 -8.36
C LYS A 269 9.03 7.82 -7.03
N ALA A 270 9.55 7.12 -6.02
CA ALA A 270 9.83 7.70 -4.70
C ALA A 270 10.79 8.90 -4.79
N LEU A 271 11.79 8.85 -5.68
CA LEU A 271 12.72 9.97 -5.94
C LEU A 271 11.99 11.27 -6.33
N LEU A 272 10.86 11.18 -7.03
CA LEU A 272 10.10 12.35 -7.51
C LEU A 272 9.07 12.88 -6.49
N GLY A 273 8.76 12.08 -5.47
CA GLY A 273 7.64 12.28 -4.56
C GLY A 273 6.29 12.43 -5.28
N ASP A 274 5.30 12.98 -4.56
CA ASP A 274 3.94 13.15 -5.08
C ASP A 274 3.84 14.05 -6.31
N SER A 275 4.85 14.90 -6.53
CA SER A 275 4.87 15.81 -7.68
C SER A 275 5.08 15.10 -9.01
N LYS A 276 5.66 13.87 -8.98
CA LYS A 276 6.05 13.09 -10.17
C LYS A 276 6.69 13.93 -11.27
N THR A 277 7.54 14.88 -10.85
CA THR A 277 8.13 15.89 -11.74
C THR A 277 9.59 15.61 -11.97
N PHE A 278 9.94 15.30 -13.21
CA PHE A 278 11.32 15.39 -13.68
C PHE A 278 11.63 16.83 -14.09
N LEU A 279 12.78 17.32 -13.66
CA LEU A 279 13.34 18.53 -14.20
C LEU A 279 14.11 18.19 -15.49
N TYR A 280 14.31 19.15 -16.39
CA TYR A 280 15.20 18.98 -17.52
C TYR A 280 16.08 20.19 -17.78
N PHE A 281 17.30 19.94 -18.24
CA PHE A 281 18.29 20.97 -18.54
C PHE A 281 19.08 20.69 -19.82
N PHE A 282 19.52 21.74 -20.50
CA PHE A 282 20.36 21.66 -21.71
C PHE A 282 21.69 22.37 -21.43
N PRO A 283 22.68 21.67 -20.84
CA PRO A 283 23.93 22.29 -20.42
C PRO A 283 24.78 22.78 -21.60
N SER A 284 25.47 23.90 -21.41
CA SER A 284 26.42 24.45 -22.41
C SER A 284 27.85 23.92 -22.26
N SER A 285 28.14 23.29 -21.12
CA SER A 285 29.38 22.57 -20.77
C SER A 285 29.01 21.42 -19.84
N LEU A 286 29.85 20.39 -19.75
CA LEU A 286 29.65 19.29 -18.82
C LEU A 286 29.32 19.83 -17.41
N PRO A 287 28.22 19.38 -16.77
CA PRO A 287 27.90 19.74 -15.40
C PRO A 287 29.06 19.47 -14.45
N SER A 288 29.21 20.27 -13.39
CA SER A 288 30.35 20.14 -12.48
C SER A 288 30.28 18.93 -11.55
N TYR A 289 29.10 18.33 -11.37
CA TYR A 289 28.94 17.08 -10.61
C TYR A 289 29.45 15.88 -11.41
N ASP A 290 29.38 15.97 -12.74
CA ASP A 290 29.82 14.92 -13.63
C ASP A 290 31.34 15.02 -13.82
N THR A 291 32.03 14.03 -13.28
CA THR A 291 33.49 13.92 -13.34
C THR A 291 33.94 12.79 -14.27
N ASP A 292 33.02 12.11 -14.96
CA ASP A 292 33.37 11.01 -15.84
C ASP A 292 34.15 11.51 -17.06
N ALA A 293 35.26 10.84 -17.33
CA ALA A 293 36.09 11.14 -18.48
C ALA A 293 35.41 10.75 -19.81
N THR A 294 34.51 9.75 -19.80
CA THR A 294 33.73 9.34 -20.99
C THR A 294 32.73 10.41 -21.39
N ASP A 295 32.01 10.99 -20.43
CA ASP A 295 30.95 11.96 -20.68
C ASP A 295 31.54 13.32 -21.11
N LYS A 296 32.72 13.63 -20.58
CA LYS A 296 33.53 14.75 -21.03
C LYS A 296 34.05 14.60 -22.46
N LEU A 297 34.25 13.37 -22.95
CA LEU A 297 34.97 13.13 -24.19
C LEU A 297 34.23 13.72 -25.40
N GLY A 298 34.75 14.85 -25.87
CA GLY A 298 34.17 15.55 -27.01
C GLY A 298 32.79 16.14 -26.74
N PHE A 299 32.43 16.40 -25.48
CA PHE A 299 31.19 17.04 -25.07
C PHE A 299 30.81 18.23 -25.96
N THR A 300 29.54 18.29 -26.37
CA THR A 300 28.93 19.44 -27.03
C THR A 300 27.48 19.61 -26.58
N ALA A 301 27.06 20.87 -26.41
CA ALA A 301 25.68 21.19 -26.10
C ALA A 301 24.72 20.74 -27.22
N PHE A 302 23.49 20.38 -26.84
CA PHE A 302 22.43 20.13 -27.80
C PHE A 302 22.16 21.36 -28.67
N ASN A 303 22.02 21.13 -29.98
CA ASN A 303 21.64 22.17 -30.93
C ASN A 303 20.14 22.49 -30.85
N ALA A 304 19.69 23.55 -31.51
CA ALA A 304 18.30 24.00 -31.43
C ALA A 304 17.27 22.95 -31.90
N ALA A 305 17.62 22.08 -32.85
CA ALA A 305 16.74 21.02 -33.33
C ALA A 305 16.62 19.89 -32.29
N GLN A 306 17.74 19.49 -31.68
CA GLN A 306 17.77 18.48 -30.61
C GLN A 306 16.98 18.96 -29.38
N VAL A 307 17.16 20.22 -28.96
CA VAL A 307 16.38 20.84 -27.86
C VAL A 307 14.88 20.80 -28.16
N LEU A 308 14.47 21.20 -29.37
CA LEU A 308 13.06 21.22 -29.75
C LEU A 308 12.44 19.81 -29.71
N ARG A 309 13.17 18.80 -30.21
CA ARG A 309 12.68 17.43 -30.28
C ARG A 309 12.68 16.71 -28.94
N SER A 310 13.64 17.00 -28.07
CA SER A 310 13.64 16.53 -26.68
C SER A 310 12.40 17.05 -25.95
N LYS A 311 12.09 18.35 -26.07
CA LYS A 311 10.86 18.92 -25.50
C LYS A 311 9.59 18.29 -26.06
N ALA A 312 9.58 17.95 -27.36
CA ALA A 312 8.45 17.26 -27.98
C ALA A 312 8.27 15.83 -27.45
N ALA A 313 9.37 15.09 -27.23
CA ALA A 313 9.34 13.78 -26.60
C ALA A 313 8.78 13.88 -25.17
N LEU A 314 9.33 14.77 -24.33
CA LEU A 314 8.84 14.97 -22.96
C LEU A 314 7.35 15.34 -22.91
N ALA A 315 6.88 16.21 -23.81
CA ALA A 315 5.46 16.56 -23.90
C ALA A 315 4.57 15.38 -24.32
N TYR A 316 5.05 14.52 -25.22
CA TYR A 316 4.36 13.28 -25.56
C TYR A 316 4.30 12.34 -24.35
N ILE A 317 5.39 12.18 -23.61
CA ILE A 317 5.44 11.29 -22.45
C ILE A 317 4.41 11.71 -21.40
N SER A 318 4.33 13.01 -21.04
CA SER A 318 3.28 13.54 -20.16
C SER A 318 1.85 13.32 -20.67
N SER A 319 1.66 13.11 -21.97
CA SER A 319 0.35 12.81 -22.56
C SER A 319 -0.07 11.34 -22.41
N VAL A 320 0.82 10.45 -21.97
CA VAL A 320 0.49 9.01 -21.82
C VAL A 320 0.85 8.47 -20.42
N ILE A 321 1.85 9.05 -19.76
CA ILE A 321 2.31 8.71 -18.40
C ILE A 321 1.99 9.88 -17.46
N ASP A 322 1.66 9.59 -16.20
CA ASP A 322 1.46 10.59 -15.14
C ASP A 322 2.81 11.16 -14.66
N LEU A 323 3.48 11.87 -15.56
CA LEU A 323 4.73 12.58 -15.32
C LEU A 323 4.61 14.02 -15.77
N SER A 324 5.20 14.92 -14.97
CA SER A 324 5.37 16.32 -15.35
C SER A 324 6.83 16.61 -15.67
N PHE A 325 7.07 17.46 -16.68
CA PHE A 325 8.42 17.89 -17.05
C PHE A 325 8.54 19.41 -16.97
N ALA A 326 9.50 19.90 -16.18
CA ALA A 326 9.75 21.32 -16.02
C ALA A 326 11.21 21.69 -16.32
N GLN A 327 11.41 22.82 -17.02
CA GLN A 327 12.77 23.27 -17.31
C GLN A 327 13.46 23.79 -16.04
N ALA A 328 14.61 23.21 -15.70
CA ALA A 328 15.43 23.68 -14.59
C ALA A 328 16.21 24.97 -14.93
N SER A 329 16.62 25.70 -13.90
CA SER A 329 17.56 26.82 -14.01
C SER A 329 19.04 26.37 -13.95
N SER A 330 19.29 25.15 -13.47
CA SER A 330 20.62 24.52 -13.37
C SER A 330 20.50 23.00 -13.52
N SER A 331 21.57 22.32 -13.96
CA SER A 331 21.63 20.86 -14.02
C SER A 331 21.75 20.17 -12.65
N SER A 332 22.20 20.87 -11.61
CA SER A 332 22.49 20.28 -10.30
C SER A 332 21.30 20.27 -9.34
N ALA A 333 20.07 20.16 -9.86
CA ALA A 333 18.90 19.88 -9.04
C ALA A 333 18.63 18.37 -9.12
N THR A 334 18.16 17.75 -8.03
CA THR A 334 17.77 16.33 -8.04
C THR A 334 16.70 16.08 -9.10
N ASN A 335 16.65 14.86 -9.63
CA ASN A 335 15.70 14.43 -10.67
C ASN A 335 15.77 15.29 -11.97
N THR A 336 16.94 15.85 -12.29
CA THR A 336 17.14 16.64 -13.51
C THR A 336 17.72 15.78 -14.63
N ILE A 337 17.00 15.66 -15.73
CA ILE A 337 17.48 15.06 -16.97
C ILE A 337 18.35 16.10 -17.70
N SER A 338 19.67 15.93 -17.72
CA SER A 338 20.54 16.76 -18.57
C SER A 338 20.70 16.14 -19.95
N PHE A 339 20.52 16.96 -20.99
CA PHE A 339 20.63 16.53 -22.38
C PHE A 339 21.86 17.12 -23.07
N ALA A 340 22.80 16.26 -23.48
CA ALA A 340 24.02 16.69 -24.17
C ALA A 340 24.50 15.68 -25.20
N ASN A 341 25.51 16.05 -26.00
CA ASN A 341 26.20 15.10 -26.86
C ASN A 341 27.61 14.83 -26.33
N ASN A 342 28.10 13.61 -26.44
CA ASN A 342 29.50 13.24 -26.23
C ASN A 342 30.00 12.39 -27.43
N THR A 343 31.23 11.88 -27.34
CA THR A 343 31.78 10.95 -28.33
C THR A 343 31.62 9.55 -27.78
N GLN A 344 30.91 8.69 -28.49
CA GLN A 344 30.71 7.30 -28.08
C GLN A 344 31.41 6.35 -29.05
N THR A 345 31.85 5.20 -28.54
CA THR A 345 32.46 4.14 -29.35
C THR A 345 31.48 2.97 -29.28
N ASP A 346 30.77 2.71 -30.38
CA ASP A 346 29.82 1.59 -30.53
C ASP A 346 28.41 1.76 -29.92
N SER A 347 28.01 2.99 -29.56
CA SER A 347 26.60 3.32 -29.27
C SER A 347 26.17 4.62 -29.96
N ALA A 348 24.87 4.73 -30.26
CA ALA A 348 24.24 5.95 -30.78
C ALA A 348 23.79 6.90 -29.65
N GLY A 349 23.63 6.38 -28.44
CA GLY A 349 23.20 7.09 -27.25
C GLY A 349 23.47 6.30 -25.98
N TYR A 350 23.41 6.98 -24.86
CA TYR A 350 23.46 6.36 -23.54
C TYR A 350 22.74 7.27 -22.54
N ALA A 351 22.11 6.67 -21.54
CA ALA A 351 21.55 7.39 -20.41
C ALA A 351 21.69 6.62 -19.11
N GLN A 352 21.63 7.36 -18.01
CA GLN A 352 21.66 6.83 -16.65
C GLN A 352 20.23 6.60 -16.14
N TYR A 353 20.03 5.61 -15.27
CA TYR A 353 18.76 5.45 -14.56
C TYR A 353 18.51 6.61 -13.58
N PRO A 354 17.26 6.81 -13.14
CA PRO A 354 16.97 7.70 -12.02
C PRO A 354 17.76 7.30 -10.77
N SER A 355 18.32 8.28 -10.07
CA SER A 355 18.98 8.07 -8.78
C SER A 355 18.82 9.31 -7.91
N ALA A 356 19.11 9.18 -6.61
CA ALA A 356 19.13 10.34 -5.70
C ALA A 356 20.26 11.34 -6.01
N ASP A 357 21.25 10.93 -6.82
CA ASP A 357 22.38 11.76 -7.23
C ASP A 357 22.06 12.67 -8.43
N PHE A 358 22.79 13.77 -8.55
CA PHE A 358 22.62 14.74 -9.65
C PHE A 358 22.95 14.19 -11.05
N SER A 359 23.70 13.08 -11.12
CA SER A 359 23.97 12.37 -12.38
C SER A 359 22.87 11.37 -12.76
N GLY A 360 21.84 11.19 -11.93
CA GLY A 360 20.69 10.37 -12.32
C GLY A 360 20.02 10.92 -13.58
N SER A 361 19.54 10.03 -14.44
CA SER A 361 18.75 10.37 -15.62
C SER A 361 19.45 11.18 -16.73
N ASP A 362 20.76 11.45 -16.68
CA ASP A 362 21.42 12.20 -17.74
C ASP A 362 21.42 11.44 -19.08
N VAL A 363 21.21 12.17 -20.19
CA VAL A 363 21.06 11.63 -21.56
C VAL A 363 22.14 12.19 -22.48
N PHE A 364 22.91 11.29 -23.08
CA PHE A 364 23.95 11.60 -24.06
C PHE A 364 23.67 10.97 -25.42
N LEU A 365 23.67 11.76 -26.48
CA LEU A 365 23.67 11.26 -27.86
C LEU A 365 25.09 11.29 -28.45
N ASP A 366 25.44 10.27 -29.24
CA ASP A 366 26.71 10.29 -29.94
C ASP A 366 26.73 11.40 -30.97
N LYS A 367 27.70 12.30 -30.85
CA LYS A 367 27.88 13.42 -31.77
C LYS A 367 28.49 13.01 -33.11
N THR A 368 29.11 11.83 -33.19
CA THR A 368 29.79 11.39 -34.41
C THR A 368 28.80 10.82 -35.42
N ASP A 369 27.64 10.37 -34.95
CA ASP A 369 26.48 10.09 -35.77
C ASP A 369 25.81 11.40 -36.28
N SER A 370 25.78 11.57 -37.60
CA SER A 370 25.16 12.73 -38.22
C SER A 370 23.64 12.76 -38.09
N ASP A 371 22.99 11.60 -37.91
CA ASP A 371 21.54 11.49 -37.79
C ASP A 371 21.07 12.09 -36.45
N ASN A 372 21.87 11.94 -35.40
CA ASN A 372 21.62 12.52 -34.07
C ASN A 372 21.60 14.05 -34.05
N LEU A 373 22.22 14.71 -35.05
CA LEU A 373 22.23 16.16 -35.16
C LEU A 373 20.90 16.72 -35.69
N ILE A 374 20.09 15.90 -36.38
CA ILE A 374 18.79 16.28 -36.98
C ILE A 374 17.76 15.18 -36.68
N ILE A 375 17.20 15.24 -35.47
CA ILE A 375 16.21 14.27 -34.99
C ILE A 375 14.86 14.50 -35.68
N ALA A 376 14.41 13.56 -36.52
CA ALA A 376 13.15 13.66 -37.27
C ALA A 376 12.38 12.33 -37.23
N ASP A 377 11.05 12.37 -37.30
CA ASP A 377 10.27 11.13 -37.42
C ASP A 377 10.63 10.42 -38.74
N GLY A 378 10.79 9.11 -38.66
CA GLY A 378 11.35 8.24 -39.68
C GLY A 378 12.88 8.09 -39.63
N SER A 379 13.60 8.74 -38.70
CA SER A 379 15.05 8.56 -38.52
C SER A 379 15.41 7.76 -37.28
N TYR A 380 16.50 6.99 -37.35
CA TYR A 380 16.99 6.20 -36.22
C TYR A 380 17.26 7.07 -34.99
N ALA A 381 17.74 8.31 -35.17
CA ALA A 381 17.92 9.27 -34.09
C ALA A 381 16.65 9.61 -33.29
N ALA A 382 15.45 9.51 -33.89
CA ALA A 382 14.21 9.65 -33.13
C ALA A 382 13.96 8.45 -32.22
N LEU A 383 14.22 7.23 -32.71
CA LEU A 383 14.19 6.02 -31.88
C LEU A 383 15.24 6.11 -30.77
N THR A 384 16.48 6.50 -31.08
CA THR A 384 17.55 6.68 -30.09
C THR A 384 17.14 7.67 -29.00
N LEU A 385 16.62 8.86 -29.35
CA LEU A 385 16.23 9.83 -28.33
C LEU A 385 15.14 9.32 -27.39
N ILE A 386 14.08 8.68 -27.91
CA ILE A 386 13.00 8.17 -27.05
C ILE A 386 13.45 6.94 -26.22
N HIS A 387 14.36 6.14 -26.76
CA HIS A 387 15.03 5.03 -26.08
C HIS A 387 15.87 5.52 -24.90
N GLU A 388 16.76 6.49 -25.10
CA GLU A 388 17.58 7.03 -24.01
C GLU A 388 16.74 7.75 -22.94
N ILE A 389 15.65 8.42 -23.35
CA ILE A 389 14.70 8.95 -22.36
C ILE A 389 14.02 7.81 -21.59
N GLY A 390 13.78 6.64 -22.21
CA GLY A 390 13.28 5.45 -21.51
C GLY A 390 14.19 5.02 -20.36
N HIS A 391 15.50 4.93 -20.61
CA HIS A 391 16.50 4.69 -19.57
C HIS A 391 16.50 5.79 -18.50
N ALA A 392 16.48 7.06 -18.92
CA ALA A 392 16.41 8.19 -17.99
C ALA A 392 15.15 8.18 -17.09
N LEU A 393 14.12 7.44 -17.49
CA LEU A 393 12.88 7.23 -16.73
C LEU A 393 12.84 5.86 -16.02
N GLY A 394 13.88 5.03 -16.13
CA GLY A 394 14.01 3.78 -15.40
C GLY A 394 13.63 2.51 -16.16
N LEU A 395 13.55 2.54 -17.50
CA LEU A 395 13.39 1.32 -18.31
C LEU A 395 14.73 0.70 -18.66
N GLU A 396 14.85 -0.63 -18.63
CA GLU A 396 16.05 -1.35 -19.08
C GLU A 396 15.86 -2.04 -20.45
N HIS A 397 16.93 -2.66 -20.97
CA HIS A 397 16.86 -3.49 -22.16
C HIS A 397 16.24 -4.86 -21.86
N PRO A 398 15.42 -5.43 -22.76
CA PRO A 398 14.66 -6.66 -22.46
C PRO A 398 15.43 -7.98 -22.70
N PHE A 399 16.76 -7.97 -22.78
CA PHE A 399 17.55 -9.12 -23.25
C PHE A 399 18.88 -9.34 -22.51
N ALA A 400 19.33 -10.60 -22.49
CA ALA A 400 20.50 -11.08 -21.77
C ALA A 400 21.85 -10.85 -22.49
N ALA A 401 22.07 -9.69 -23.12
CA ALA A 401 23.28 -9.44 -23.91
C ALA A 401 23.96 -8.12 -23.49
N ALA A 402 25.14 -8.24 -22.88
CA ALA A 402 25.95 -7.08 -22.53
C ALA A 402 26.41 -6.37 -23.81
N GLN A 403 26.23 -5.06 -23.87
CA GLN A 403 26.95 -4.24 -24.85
C GLN A 403 28.45 -4.23 -24.55
N SER A 404 29.26 -3.82 -25.55
CA SER A 404 30.71 -3.67 -25.38
C SER A 404 31.02 -2.60 -24.33
N GLY A 405 31.22 -3.03 -23.07
CA GLY A 405 31.49 -2.15 -21.93
C GLY A 405 30.27 -1.80 -21.06
N GLY A 406 29.09 -2.35 -21.35
CA GLY A 406 27.88 -2.17 -20.53
C GLY A 406 27.62 -3.33 -19.56
N ALA A 407 26.76 -3.10 -18.56
CA ALA A 407 26.24 -4.15 -17.70
C ALA A 407 25.27 -5.07 -18.47
N LEU A 408 25.02 -6.27 -17.93
CA LEU A 408 23.90 -7.10 -18.36
C LEU A 408 22.61 -6.52 -17.78
N ALA A 409 21.52 -6.55 -18.56
CA ALA A 409 20.19 -6.28 -18.02
C ALA A 409 19.79 -7.38 -17.03
N ASP A 410 18.96 -7.02 -16.07
CA ASP A 410 18.49 -7.94 -15.03
C ASP A 410 17.42 -8.87 -15.64
N PRO A 411 17.35 -10.15 -15.25
CA PRO A 411 16.24 -11.01 -15.66
C PRO A 411 14.95 -10.61 -14.93
N PRO A 412 13.76 -10.90 -15.49
CA PRO A 412 13.52 -11.75 -16.66
C PRO A 412 13.71 -11.03 -18.00
N TYR A 413 13.76 -11.79 -19.10
CA TYR A 413 13.95 -11.25 -20.45
C TYR A 413 12.74 -11.51 -21.35
N LEU A 414 12.46 -10.60 -22.28
CA LEU A 414 11.56 -10.90 -23.39
C LEU A 414 12.22 -11.88 -24.35
N THR A 415 11.42 -12.76 -24.95
CA THR A 415 11.94 -13.79 -25.87
C THR A 415 11.19 -13.83 -27.19
N GLY A 416 11.85 -14.37 -28.22
CA GLY A 416 11.22 -14.61 -29.52
C GLY A 416 10.80 -13.31 -30.21
N SER A 417 9.50 -13.17 -30.50
CA SER A 417 8.95 -12.00 -31.20
C SER A 417 8.67 -10.79 -30.31
N GLU A 418 8.81 -10.90 -28.99
CA GLU A 418 8.54 -9.81 -28.04
C GLU A 418 9.75 -8.89 -27.85
N ASP A 419 10.96 -9.40 -28.01
CA ASP A 419 12.19 -8.60 -28.11
C ASP A 419 12.28 -7.95 -29.50
N ASN A 420 11.48 -6.90 -29.71
CA ASN A 420 11.42 -6.12 -30.93
C ASN A 420 10.87 -4.72 -30.67
N THR A 421 11.31 -3.72 -31.43
CA THR A 421 10.84 -2.33 -31.27
C THR A 421 9.35 -2.13 -31.48
N THR A 422 8.66 -3.07 -32.14
CA THR A 422 7.18 -3.09 -32.22
C THR A 422 6.52 -3.19 -30.84
N TRP A 423 7.17 -3.82 -29.87
CA TRP A 423 6.64 -4.06 -28.53
C TRP A 423 7.32 -3.23 -27.46
N THR A 424 8.63 -2.98 -27.60
CA THR A 424 9.40 -2.12 -26.70
C THR A 424 10.51 -1.40 -27.46
N VAL A 425 10.55 -0.07 -27.40
CA VAL A 425 11.64 0.73 -28.01
C VAL A 425 12.99 0.44 -27.35
N MET A 426 13.01 -0.26 -26.21
CA MET A 426 14.22 -0.69 -25.52
C MET A 426 14.90 -1.89 -26.21
N SER A 427 14.24 -2.56 -27.15
CA SER A 427 14.86 -3.63 -27.96
C SER A 427 15.85 -3.10 -29.00
N TYR A 428 16.91 -3.85 -29.27
CA TYR A 428 17.81 -3.59 -30.41
C TYR A 428 17.35 -4.23 -31.73
N SER A 429 16.34 -5.09 -31.69
CA SER A 429 15.73 -5.61 -32.91
C SER A 429 14.74 -4.59 -33.45
N ASP A 430 15.22 -3.66 -34.28
CA ASP A 430 14.43 -2.54 -34.76
C ASP A 430 13.79 -2.74 -36.16
N ASN A 431 12.90 -1.80 -36.49
CA ASN A 431 12.32 -1.63 -37.81
C ASN A 431 12.06 -0.13 -38.02
N ALA A 432 12.31 0.36 -39.24
CA ALA A 432 12.13 1.76 -39.63
C ALA A 432 10.71 2.30 -39.41
N ALA A 433 9.69 1.44 -39.31
CA ALA A 433 8.33 1.85 -38.97
C ALA A 433 8.20 2.43 -37.54
N GLN A 434 9.13 2.07 -36.64
CA GLN A 434 9.17 2.51 -35.24
C GLN A 434 10.16 3.65 -34.98
N HIS A 435 10.75 4.22 -36.05
CA HIS A 435 11.70 5.33 -35.94
C HIS A 435 10.99 6.66 -35.65
N HIS A 436 10.37 6.80 -34.48
CA HIS A 436 9.56 7.96 -34.08
C HIS A 436 9.62 8.18 -32.56
N LEU A 437 9.17 9.35 -32.08
CA LEU A 437 9.15 9.68 -30.64
C LEU A 437 7.93 9.12 -29.90
N LEU A 438 7.53 7.88 -30.18
CA LEU A 438 6.42 7.20 -29.51
C LEU A 438 6.93 5.92 -28.87
N TYR A 439 6.46 5.66 -27.66
CA TYR A 439 6.68 4.41 -26.95
C TYR A 439 5.81 3.29 -27.51
N SER A 440 6.33 2.07 -27.45
CA SER A 440 5.62 0.86 -27.83
C SER A 440 4.80 0.34 -26.65
N PRO A 441 3.85 -0.59 -26.87
CA PRO A 441 2.87 -0.97 -25.84
C PRO A 441 3.47 -1.44 -24.51
N LEU A 442 4.59 -2.17 -24.54
CA LEU A 442 5.22 -2.68 -23.31
C LEU A 442 5.95 -1.56 -22.54
N ASP A 443 6.56 -0.60 -23.24
CA ASP A 443 7.18 0.56 -22.60
C ASP A 443 6.13 1.40 -21.85
N ILE A 444 4.96 1.61 -22.49
CA ILE A 444 3.84 2.32 -21.87
C ILE A 444 3.36 1.55 -20.63
N ALA A 445 3.21 0.23 -20.71
CA ALA A 445 2.80 -0.58 -19.57
C ALA A 445 3.79 -0.51 -18.40
N ALA A 446 5.10 -0.55 -18.67
CA ALA A 446 6.14 -0.47 -17.66
C ALA A 446 6.23 0.92 -17.01
N LEU A 447 6.18 1.99 -17.82
CA LEU A 447 6.17 3.36 -17.29
C LEU A 447 4.87 3.69 -16.52
N GLN A 448 3.73 3.13 -16.94
CA GLN A 448 2.46 3.28 -16.21
C GLN A 448 2.44 2.47 -14.91
N TYR A 449 3.20 1.37 -14.81
CA TYR A 449 3.46 0.71 -13.53
C TYR A 449 4.26 1.61 -12.59
N LEU A 450 5.36 2.20 -13.06
CA LEU A 450 6.19 3.07 -12.23
C LEU A 450 5.47 4.35 -11.81
N TYR A 451 4.83 5.03 -12.75
CA TYR A 451 4.39 6.42 -12.55
C TYR A 451 2.87 6.61 -12.64
N GLY A 452 2.13 5.66 -13.20
CA GLY A 452 0.70 5.77 -13.45
C GLY A 452 0.37 6.31 -14.85
N THR A 453 -0.92 6.30 -15.17
CA THR A 453 -1.46 6.76 -16.47
C THR A 453 -1.75 8.25 -16.45
N SER A 454 -1.47 8.97 -17.54
CA SER A 454 -1.72 10.42 -17.62
C SER A 454 -3.18 10.75 -17.31
N PRO A 455 -3.49 11.54 -16.26
CA PRO A 455 -4.86 11.81 -15.84
C PRO A 455 -5.60 12.81 -16.75
N THR A 456 -4.95 13.26 -17.82
CA THR A 456 -5.48 14.26 -18.75
C THR A 456 -5.76 13.71 -20.15
N SER A 457 -5.55 12.41 -20.34
CA SER A 457 -5.67 11.73 -21.62
C SER A 457 -6.68 10.61 -21.54
N ARG A 458 -7.68 10.62 -22.43
CA ARG A 458 -8.87 9.77 -22.34
C ARG A 458 -9.56 10.10 -21.03
N VAL A 459 -10.38 11.15 -21.06
CA VAL A 459 -11.07 11.70 -19.87
C VAL A 459 -12.58 11.60 -20.01
N ASP A 460 -13.02 11.06 -21.14
CA ASP A 460 -14.41 10.88 -21.52
C ASP A 460 -14.78 9.42 -21.25
N ASP A 461 -16.05 9.11 -21.05
CA ASP A 461 -16.51 7.72 -20.87
C ASP A 461 -16.25 6.89 -22.16
N ASP A 462 -15.20 6.07 -22.12
CA ASP A 462 -14.71 5.32 -23.28
C ASP A 462 -15.20 3.86 -23.28
N THR A 463 -15.29 3.26 -24.48
CA THR A 463 -15.61 1.83 -24.63
C THR A 463 -14.55 1.12 -25.45
N TYR A 464 -13.83 0.24 -24.77
CA TYR A 464 -12.75 -0.57 -25.30
C TYR A 464 -13.28 -1.91 -25.85
N ALA A 465 -13.59 -1.91 -27.16
CA ALA A 465 -14.01 -3.13 -27.86
C ALA A 465 -12.82 -4.07 -28.09
N LEU A 466 -12.92 -5.29 -27.55
CA LEU A 466 -11.86 -6.29 -27.60
C LEU A 466 -11.71 -6.95 -28.97
N SER A 467 -10.47 -7.17 -29.38
CA SER A 467 -10.09 -7.81 -30.64
C SER A 467 -9.57 -9.23 -30.39
N PRO A 468 -10.12 -10.27 -31.06
CA PRO A 468 -9.59 -11.63 -30.99
C PRO A 468 -8.37 -11.84 -31.89
N THR A 469 -8.00 -10.84 -32.71
CA THR A 469 -6.95 -10.95 -33.73
C THR A 469 -5.70 -10.14 -33.44
N THR A 470 -5.72 -9.32 -32.39
CA THR A 470 -4.61 -8.50 -31.91
C THR A 470 -4.57 -8.56 -30.39
N PRO A 471 -3.42 -8.31 -29.72
CA PRO A 471 -3.41 -8.10 -28.29
C PRO A 471 -4.14 -6.80 -27.93
N ASN A 472 -4.59 -6.71 -26.68
CA ASN A 472 -5.42 -5.61 -26.17
C ASN A 472 -4.76 -5.05 -24.90
N PHE A 473 -3.96 -3.98 -25.06
CA PHE A 473 -3.36 -3.23 -23.95
C PHE A 473 -4.25 -2.02 -23.67
N ILE A 474 -5.00 -2.08 -22.57
CA ILE A 474 -6.00 -1.07 -22.21
C ILE A 474 -5.39 -0.12 -21.19
N TRP A 475 -5.54 1.17 -21.42
CA TRP A 475 -5.23 2.20 -20.44
C TRP A 475 -6.16 3.38 -20.62
N ASP A 476 -6.50 4.05 -19.53
CA ASP A 476 -7.37 5.21 -19.49
C ASP A 476 -6.95 6.15 -18.36
N GLY A 477 -7.04 7.46 -18.60
CA GLY A 477 -6.66 8.48 -17.63
C GLY A 477 -7.79 8.89 -16.69
N ALA A 478 -9.05 8.85 -17.14
CA ALA A 478 -10.23 9.18 -16.36
C ALA A 478 -11.51 8.89 -17.15
N GLY A 479 -12.62 8.70 -16.44
CA GLY A 479 -13.91 8.51 -17.07
C GLY A 479 -14.72 7.49 -16.30
N THR A 480 -15.85 7.09 -16.85
CA THR A 480 -16.52 5.84 -16.48
C THR A 480 -16.49 4.92 -17.69
N ASP A 481 -15.51 4.02 -17.71
CA ASP A 481 -15.07 3.33 -18.91
C ASP A 481 -15.58 1.90 -18.98
N THR A 482 -15.60 1.35 -20.19
CA THR A 482 -16.15 0.02 -20.45
C THR A 482 -15.18 -0.87 -21.21
N LEU A 483 -14.79 -2.00 -20.63
CA LEU A 483 -14.13 -3.09 -21.34
C LEU A 483 -15.21 -4.02 -21.95
N SER A 484 -15.20 -4.20 -23.27
CA SER A 484 -16.30 -4.88 -23.98
C SER A 484 -15.87 -6.03 -24.88
N ALA A 485 -16.30 -7.23 -24.52
CA ALA A 485 -16.32 -8.45 -25.33
C ALA A 485 -17.65 -8.65 -26.09
N SER A 486 -18.56 -7.68 -26.09
CA SER A 486 -19.91 -7.82 -26.68
C SER A 486 -19.93 -8.26 -28.16
N GLY A 487 -18.88 -7.97 -28.93
CA GLY A 487 -18.72 -8.39 -30.32
C GLY A 487 -18.19 -9.82 -30.51
N LEU A 488 -17.87 -10.54 -29.42
CA LEU A 488 -17.18 -11.82 -29.47
C LEU A 488 -18.15 -13.01 -29.42
N SER A 489 -17.75 -14.08 -30.10
CA SER A 489 -18.41 -15.39 -30.08
C SER A 489 -17.56 -16.48 -29.43
N GLN A 490 -16.39 -16.10 -28.94
CA GLN A 490 -15.46 -16.94 -28.20
C GLN A 490 -15.58 -16.56 -26.73
N SER A 491 -15.34 -17.52 -25.83
CA SER A 491 -15.27 -17.24 -24.40
C SER A 491 -14.16 -16.25 -24.09
N ALA A 492 -14.34 -15.39 -23.11
CA ALA A 492 -13.33 -14.45 -22.64
C ALA A 492 -13.14 -14.59 -21.13
N THR A 493 -11.90 -14.48 -20.67
CA THR A 493 -11.53 -14.32 -19.26
C THR A 493 -10.95 -12.94 -19.10
N LEU A 494 -11.66 -12.05 -18.40
CA LEU A 494 -11.36 -10.62 -18.34
C LEU A 494 -11.25 -10.16 -16.88
N TYR A 495 -10.31 -9.25 -16.65
CA TYR A 495 -10.04 -8.64 -15.35
C TYR A 495 -10.06 -7.12 -15.54
N LEU A 496 -10.73 -6.40 -14.64
CA LEU A 496 -10.64 -4.93 -14.58
C LEU A 496 -9.45 -4.47 -13.71
N GLU A 497 -9.01 -5.31 -12.77
CA GLU A 497 -7.84 -5.03 -11.95
C GLU A 497 -6.57 -4.99 -12.83
N PRO A 498 -5.77 -3.91 -12.77
CA PRO A 498 -4.55 -3.79 -13.55
C PRO A 498 -3.54 -4.91 -13.31
N GLY A 499 -2.72 -5.21 -14.32
CA GLY A 499 -1.67 -6.23 -14.26
C GLY A 499 -2.13 -7.68 -14.45
N TYR A 500 -3.43 -7.96 -14.33
CA TYR A 500 -3.96 -9.30 -14.58
C TYR A 500 -3.98 -9.66 -16.07
N TRP A 501 -3.60 -10.90 -16.37
CA TRP A 501 -3.57 -11.43 -17.74
C TRP A 501 -4.91 -12.07 -18.12
N GLY A 502 -5.75 -11.30 -18.81
CA GLY A 502 -6.99 -11.75 -19.47
C GLY A 502 -6.78 -12.27 -20.91
N TYR A 503 -7.74 -12.98 -21.46
CA TYR A 503 -7.64 -13.55 -22.80
C TYR A 503 -9.00 -13.89 -23.41
N ILE A 504 -9.03 -13.89 -24.74
CA ILE A 504 -10.15 -14.39 -25.56
C ILE A 504 -9.78 -15.79 -26.05
N GLY A 505 -10.68 -16.74 -25.83
CA GLY A 505 -10.49 -18.16 -26.13
C GLY A 505 -9.56 -18.81 -25.12
N ALA A 506 -8.25 -18.81 -25.40
CA ALA A 506 -7.25 -19.47 -24.58
C ALA A 506 -6.07 -18.55 -24.26
N LYS A 507 -5.53 -18.70 -23.05
CA LYS A 507 -4.32 -18.00 -22.62
C LYS A 507 -3.13 -18.47 -23.46
N ALA A 508 -2.44 -17.52 -24.10
CA ALA A 508 -1.23 -17.79 -24.86
C ALA A 508 0.01 -17.83 -23.94
N SER A 509 1.16 -18.18 -24.50
CA SER A 509 2.45 -18.08 -23.79
C SER A 509 3.03 -16.67 -23.77
N GLN A 510 2.48 -15.76 -24.58
CA GLN A 510 2.98 -14.39 -24.76
C GLN A 510 1.82 -13.39 -24.72
N ILE A 511 1.96 -12.31 -23.95
CA ILE A 511 0.91 -11.28 -23.80
C ILE A 511 0.67 -10.53 -25.11
N THR A 512 1.66 -10.49 -26.00
CA THR A 512 1.55 -9.86 -27.33
C THR A 512 0.83 -10.73 -28.36
N SER A 513 0.43 -11.95 -28.00
CA SER A 513 -0.35 -12.82 -28.88
C SER A 513 -1.75 -12.27 -29.14
N ALA A 514 -2.35 -12.68 -30.26
CA ALA A 514 -3.72 -12.31 -30.60
C ALA A 514 -4.71 -12.68 -29.48
N GLY A 515 -5.63 -11.76 -29.17
CA GLY A 515 -6.71 -11.99 -28.22
C GLY A 515 -6.29 -11.99 -26.75
N GLN A 516 -5.02 -11.74 -26.42
CA GLN A 516 -4.63 -11.51 -25.03
C GLN A 516 -5.02 -10.09 -24.60
N VAL A 517 -5.28 -9.90 -23.30
CA VAL A 517 -5.86 -8.68 -22.73
C VAL A 517 -5.14 -8.34 -21.43
N THR A 518 -4.81 -7.07 -21.24
CA THR A 518 -4.36 -6.51 -19.96
C THR A 518 -4.90 -5.11 -19.80
N VAL A 519 -5.24 -4.74 -18.56
CA VAL A 519 -5.41 -3.34 -18.14
C VAL A 519 -4.08 -2.89 -17.54
N ASN A 520 -3.57 -1.75 -17.98
CA ASN A 520 -2.31 -1.21 -17.49
C ASN A 520 -2.48 -0.54 -16.13
N PHE A 521 -1.41 -0.49 -15.35
CA PHE A 521 -1.39 0.14 -14.04
C PHE A 521 -1.77 1.63 -14.08
N GLY A 522 -2.42 2.09 -13.02
CA GLY A 522 -2.94 3.46 -12.92
C GLY A 522 -4.17 3.74 -13.80
N THR A 523 -4.70 2.74 -14.50
CA THR A 523 -6.01 2.81 -15.17
C THR A 523 -7.09 2.24 -14.27
N THR A 524 -8.24 2.90 -14.21
CA THR A 524 -9.47 2.35 -13.63
C THR A 524 -10.48 2.16 -14.77
N ILE A 525 -11.04 0.96 -14.88
CA ILE A 525 -12.18 0.69 -15.76
C ILE A 525 -13.32 0.23 -14.87
N GLU A 526 -14.51 0.80 -15.02
CA GLU A 526 -15.65 0.54 -14.14
C GLU A 526 -16.60 -0.50 -14.71
N ASN A 527 -16.72 -0.60 -16.03
CA ASN A 527 -17.75 -1.44 -16.66
C ASN A 527 -17.13 -2.61 -17.42
N LEU A 528 -17.75 -3.79 -17.31
CA LEU A 528 -17.30 -5.00 -17.99
C LEU A 528 -18.46 -5.68 -18.71
N ILE A 529 -18.31 -5.93 -20.01
CA ILE A 529 -19.35 -6.55 -20.84
C ILE A 529 -18.78 -7.80 -21.52
N GLY A 530 -19.35 -8.97 -21.24
CA GLY A 530 -19.09 -10.23 -21.92
C GLY A 530 -19.75 -10.32 -23.31
N GLY A 531 -19.44 -11.40 -24.00
CA GLY A 531 -19.87 -11.72 -25.35
C GLY A 531 -21.10 -12.64 -25.39
N SER A 532 -21.04 -13.61 -26.31
CA SER A 532 -22.13 -14.58 -26.55
C SER A 532 -21.76 -16.03 -26.19
N ALA A 533 -20.59 -16.21 -25.60
CA ALA A 533 -20.09 -17.48 -25.10
C ALA A 533 -19.99 -17.43 -23.56
N ALA A 534 -19.70 -18.56 -22.93
CA ALA A 534 -19.49 -18.58 -21.48
C ALA A 534 -18.20 -17.83 -21.11
N ASP A 535 -18.36 -16.71 -20.43
CA ASP A 535 -17.27 -15.80 -20.07
C ASP A 535 -16.94 -15.87 -18.57
N THR A 536 -15.77 -15.36 -18.21
CA THR A 536 -15.33 -15.12 -16.83
C THR A 536 -14.96 -13.65 -16.71
N LEU A 537 -15.73 -12.91 -15.93
CA LEU A 537 -15.67 -11.46 -15.81
C LEU A 537 -15.36 -11.12 -14.36
N ILE A 538 -14.21 -10.48 -14.10
CA ILE A 538 -13.74 -10.17 -12.76
C ILE A 538 -13.52 -8.65 -12.66
N GLY A 539 -14.16 -8.04 -11.66
CA GLY A 539 -14.12 -6.62 -11.35
C GLY A 539 -12.80 -6.15 -10.73
N ASN A 540 -12.83 -4.98 -10.10
CA ASN A 540 -11.73 -4.38 -9.36
C ASN A 540 -12.25 -3.80 -8.03
N SER A 541 -11.55 -2.85 -7.42
CA SER A 541 -12.01 -2.19 -6.20
C SER A 541 -12.99 -1.03 -6.42
N ALA A 542 -13.25 -0.65 -7.67
CA ALA A 542 -14.22 0.39 -8.00
C ALA A 542 -15.62 -0.21 -8.09
N ASN A 543 -16.65 0.64 -8.06
CA ASN A 543 -18.02 0.18 -8.25
C ASN A 543 -18.24 -0.25 -9.71
N ASN A 544 -18.44 -1.53 -9.95
CA ASN A 544 -18.50 -2.08 -11.30
C ASN A 544 -19.93 -2.28 -11.81
N SER A 545 -20.14 -2.07 -13.10
CA SER A 545 -21.37 -2.50 -13.79
C SER A 545 -21.03 -3.55 -14.85
N MET A 546 -21.50 -4.77 -14.60
CA MET A 546 -21.06 -5.97 -15.30
C MET A 546 -22.21 -6.65 -16.04
N THR A 547 -22.03 -6.99 -17.31
CA THR A 547 -23.02 -7.72 -18.12
C THR A 547 -22.38 -9.00 -18.66
N GLY A 548 -22.90 -10.18 -18.33
CA GLY A 548 -22.41 -11.46 -18.86
C GLY A 548 -22.63 -11.59 -20.38
N GLY A 549 -23.84 -11.25 -20.83
CA GLY A 549 -24.21 -11.33 -22.24
C GLY A 549 -25.00 -12.60 -22.53
N GLY A 550 -24.56 -13.38 -23.51
CA GLY A 550 -25.09 -14.72 -23.76
C GLY A 550 -24.05 -15.75 -23.34
N GLY A 551 -24.45 -16.90 -22.80
CA GLY A 551 -23.46 -17.84 -22.26
C GLY A 551 -23.91 -18.40 -20.93
N ASN A 552 -23.00 -19.07 -20.23
CA ASN A 552 -23.17 -19.39 -18.82
C ASN A 552 -21.98 -18.74 -18.12
N ASP A 553 -22.16 -17.52 -17.63
CA ASP A 553 -21.05 -16.66 -17.29
C ASP A 553 -20.67 -16.79 -15.81
N THR A 554 -19.41 -16.51 -15.50
CA THR A 554 -18.93 -16.30 -14.12
C THR A 554 -18.63 -14.84 -13.95
N ILE A 555 -19.31 -14.17 -13.03
CA ILE A 555 -19.18 -12.73 -12.78
C ILE A 555 -18.80 -12.54 -11.32
N ASP A 556 -17.64 -11.94 -11.09
CA ASP A 556 -17.14 -11.58 -9.77
C ASP A 556 -16.95 -10.07 -9.70
N GLY A 557 -17.64 -9.36 -8.81
CA GLY A 557 -17.46 -7.90 -8.65
C GLY A 557 -16.17 -7.51 -7.95
N ALA A 558 -15.50 -8.46 -7.28
CA ALA A 558 -14.38 -8.22 -6.37
C ALA A 558 -14.76 -7.38 -5.14
N SER A 559 -14.33 -6.13 -5.04
CA SER A 559 -14.62 -5.29 -3.86
C SER A 559 -15.23 -3.98 -4.31
N GLY A 560 -15.99 -3.33 -3.44
CA GLY A 560 -16.76 -2.15 -3.83
C GLY A 560 -18.24 -2.49 -3.85
N THR A 561 -18.98 -1.81 -4.71
CA THR A 561 -20.43 -1.97 -4.83
C THR A 561 -20.82 -2.17 -6.29
N ASP A 562 -21.10 -3.43 -6.62
CA ASP A 562 -21.13 -3.94 -7.98
C ASP A 562 -22.54 -4.32 -8.42
N VAL A 563 -22.77 -4.17 -9.73
CA VAL A 563 -24.07 -4.37 -10.36
C VAL A 563 -23.95 -5.35 -11.52
N ALA A 564 -24.55 -6.52 -11.39
CA ALA A 564 -24.81 -7.41 -12.53
C ALA A 564 -26.04 -6.91 -13.32
N VAL A 565 -25.89 -6.71 -14.63
CA VAL A 565 -26.91 -6.11 -15.50
C VAL A 565 -27.47 -7.13 -16.48
N TYR A 566 -28.80 -7.22 -16.51
CA TYR A 566 -29.58 -8.08 -17.40
C TYR A 566 -30.54 -7.23 -18.24
N ALA A 567 -30.38 -7.27 -19.56
CA ALA A 567 -31.12 -6.41 -20.49
C ALA A 567 -32.60 -6.79 -20.72
N SER A 568 -33.16 -7.72 -19.94
CA SER A 568 -34.56 -8.17 -20.05
C SER A 568 -35.31 -8.03 -18.73
N THR A 569 -36.62 -8.29 -18.75
CA THR A 569 -37.47 -8.14 -17.56
C THR A 569 -37.19 -9.23 -16.53
N ARG A 570 -37.33 -8.91 -15.24
CA ARG A 570 -37.10 -9.86 -14.13
C ARG A 570 -37.90 -11.15 -14.27
N ALA A 571 -39.09 -11.09 -14.88
CA ALA A 571 -39.96 -12.26 -15.08
C ALA A 571 -39.32 -13.36 -15.96
N ASN A 572 -38.29 -13.03 -16.73
CA ASN A 572 -37.58 -13.99 -17.58
C ASN A 572 -36.50 -14.77 -16.83
N PHE A 573 -36.15 -14.38 -15.60
CA PHE A 573 -35.03 -14.96 -14.86
C PHE A 573 -35.48 -15.69 -13.60
N THR A 574 -34.69 -16.68 -13.16
CA THR A 574 -34.78 -17.27 -11.83
C THR A 574 -33.49 -17.06 -11.08
N LEU A 575 -33.59 -16.62 -9.82
CA LEU A 575 -32.47 -16.46 -8.91
C LEU A 575 -32.41 -17.64 -7.94
N ALA A 576 -31.21 -18.13 -7.66
CA ALA A 576 -30.96 -19.06 -6.57
C ALA A 576 -29.69 -18.65 -5.81
N LYS A 577 -29.73 -18.73 -4.48
CA LYS A 577 -28.55 -18.54 -3.64
C LYS A 577 -27.61 -19.74 -3.75
N THR A 578 -26.31 -19.50 -3.86
CA THR A 578 -25.25 -20.51 -3.81
C THR A 578 -24.47 -20.38 -2.50
N ASN A 579 -23.45 -21.22 -2.30
CA ASN A 579 -22.62 -21.13 -1.08
C ASN A 579 -21.76 -19.86 -1.04
N THR A 580 -21.43 -19.29 -2.21
CA THR A 580 -20.46 -18.20 -2.38
C THR A 580 -21.07 -16.97 -3.06
N GLY A 581 -22.38 -16.96 -3.32
CA GLY A 581 -23.07 -15.87 -4.01
C GLY A 581 -24.43 -16.28 -4.54
N PHE A 582 -24.69 -16.02 -5.83
CA PHE A 582 -25.97 -16.28 -6.50
C PHE A 582 -25.79 -16.93 -7.86
N SER A 583 -26.83 -17.59 -8.34
CA SER A 583 -26.95 -17.99 -9.75
C SER A 583 -28.19 -17.35 -10.36
N VAL A 584 -28.05 -16.82 -11.57
CA VAL A 584 -29.14 -16.22 -12.35
C VAL A 584 -29.35 -17.07 -13.59
N THR A 585 -30.53 -17.65 -13.73
CA THR A 585 -30.88 -18.45 -14.91
C THR A 585 -31.89 -17.70 -15.76
N ASP A 586 -31.52 -17.42 -17.00
CA ASP A 586 -32.43 -16.95 -18.03
C ASP A 586 -33.31 -18.11 -18.54
N THR A 587 -34.61 -17.96 -18.37
CA THR A 587 -35.61 -18.98 -18.77
C THR A 587 -36.26 -18.67 -20.12
N LYS A 588 -35.94 -17.53 -20.74
CA LYS A 588 -36.62 -17.03 -21.96
C LYS A 588 -35.70 -16.46 -23.04
N GLY A 589 -34.48 -16.06 -22.69
CA GLY A 589 -33.50 -15.48 -23.59
C GLY A 589 -32.27 -16.37 -23.78
N THR A 590 -31.13 -15.72 -23.96
CA THR A 590 -29.84 -16.34 -24.36
C THR A 590 -28.75 -16.17 -23.31
N ALA A 591 -29.03 -15.52 -22.18
CA ALA A 591 -28.05 -15.31 -21.10
C ALA A 591 -27.77 -16.57 -20.27
N GLY A 592 -28.38 -17.70 -20.60
CA GLY A 592 -28.10 -19.01 -20.00
C GLY A 592 -28.14 -19.00 -18.47
N VAL A 593 -27.12 -19.54 -17.82
CA VAL A 593 -27.01 -19.68 -16.36
C VAL A 593 -25.71 -19.03 -15.89
N ASP A 594 -25.84 -17.88 -15.24
CA ASP A 594 -24.71 -17.14 -14.70
C ASP A 594 -24.50 -17.44 -13.23
N THR A 595 -23.24 -17.39 -12.81
CA THR A 595 -22.80 -17.47 -11.42
C THR A 595 -22.23 -16.11 -11.02
N LEU A 596 -22.76 -15.55 -9.94
CA LEU A 596 -22.38 -14.25 -9.40
C LEU A 596 -21.70 -14.44 -8.03
N SER A 597 -20.51 -13.87 -7.84
CA SER A 597 -19.82 -13.70 -6.55
C SER A 597 -19.51 -12.23 -6.33
N ASN A 598 -19.51 -11.77 -5.07
CA ASN A 598 -19.24 -10.37 -4.72
C ASN A 598 -20.02 -9.37 -5.60
N ILE A 599 -21.32 -9.61 -5.73
CA ILE A 599 -22.24 -8.71 -6.46
C ILE A 599 -23.30 -8.24 -5.48
N GLU A 600 -23.40 -6.92 -5.33
CA GLU A 600 -24.32 -6.29 -4.40
C GLU A 600 -25.71 -6.15 -5.03
N ARG A 601 -25.77 -6.01 -6.35
CA ARG A 601 -27.00 -5.66 -7.08
C ARG A 601 -27.17 -6.42 -8.38
N ILE A 602 -28.43 -6.66 -8.72
CA ILE A 602 -28.83 -7.11 -10.04
C ILE A 602 -29.79 -6.09 -10.64
N LYS A 603 -29.51 -5.60 -11.84
CA LYS A 603 -30.36 -4.68 -12.58
C LYS A 603 -31.02 -5.41 -13.75
N PHE A 604 -32.34 -5.45 -13.76
CA PHE A 604 -33.16 -5.88 -14.90
C PHE A 604 -33.69 -4.65 -15.65
N SER A 605 -34.29 -4.85 -16.82
CA SER A 605 -34.85 -3.73 -17.61
C SER A 605 -36.06 -3.04 -16.95
N ASP A 606 -36.76 -3.74 -16.05
CA ASP A 606 -37.99 -3.27 -15.40
C ASP A 606 -37.87 -3.04 -13.88
N LEU A 607 -36.81 -3.56 -13.24
CA LEU A 607 -36.54 -3.37 -11.81
C LEU A 607 -35.09 -3.71 -11.46
N SER A 608 -34.63 -3.28 -10.29
CA SER A 608 -33.37 -3.70 -9.67
C SER A 608 -33.64 -4.55 -8.42
N ILE A 609 -32.65 -5.36 -8.05
CA ILE A 609 -32.65 -6.21 -6.88
C ILE A 609 -31.33 -5.99 -6.14
N ALA A 610 -31.36 -5.69 -4.84
CA ALA A 610 -30.16 -5.71 -3.99
C ALA A 610 -30.01 -7.08 -3.34
N LEU A 611 -28.84 -7.70 -3.43
CA LEU A 611 -28.60 -9.10 -3.07
C LEU A 611 -28.13 -9.30 -1.63
N ASP A 612 -27.37 -8.35 -1.06
CA ASP A 612 -26.70 -8.55 0.24
C ASP A 612 -27.33 -7.79 1.44
N VAL A 613 -27.35 -8.50 2.57
CA VAL A 613 -27.86 -8.17 3.90
C VAL A 613 -26.84 -8.57 5.00
N GLY A 614 -25.57 -8.77 4.65
CA GLY A 614 -24.44 -9.04 5.57
C GLY A 614 -23.72 -7.78 6.06
N ALA A 615 -22.92 -7.92 7.12
CA ALA A 615 -22.38 -6.84 7.98
C ALA A 615 -21.47 -5.78 7.32
N ALA A 616 -21.23 -5.87 6.00
CA ALA A 616 -20.37 -4.94 5.27
C ALA A 616 -21.07 -4.22 4.10
N GLN A 617 -22.38 -4.42 3.86
CA GLN A 617 -23.03 -3.94 2.63
C GLN A 617 -24.43 -3.32 2.82
N SER A 618 -24.68 -2.26 2.04
CA SER A 618 -25.58 -1.15 2.34
C SER A 618 -27.09 -1.35 2.06
N GLY A 619 -27.46 -2.34 1.23
CA GLY A 619 -28.85 -2.52 0.80
C GLY A 619 -29.80 -2.99 1.92
N GLY A 620 -29.33 -3.91 2.77
CA GLY A 620 -30.09 -4.44 3.91
C GLY A 620 -30.25 -3.45 5.06
N GLU A 621 -29.19 -2.69 5.37
CA GLU A 621 -29.20 -1.68 6.42
C GLU A 621 -30.15 -0.52 6.12
N ALA A 622 -30.21 -0.08 4.86
CA ALA A 622 -31.17 0.91 4.38
C ALA A 622 -32.62 0.53 4.71
N GLN A 623 -32.97 -0.73 4.47
CA GLN A 623 -34.31 -1.25 4.72
C GLN A 623 -34.59 -1.38 6.23
N LEU A 624 -33.61 -1.89 7.00
CA LEU A 624 -33.76 -2.04 8.45
C LEU A 624 -33.91 -0.68 9.14
N LEU A 625 -33.16 0.31 8.70
CA LEU A 625 -33.25 1.70 9.16
C LEU A 625 -34.62 2.30 8.81
N LEU A 626 -35.06 2.17 7.55
CA LEU A 626 -36.33 2.74 7.11
C LEU A 626 -37.54 2.03 7.75
N GLY A 627 -37.46 0.70 7.93
CA GLY A 627 -38.44 -0.09 8.65
C GLY A 627 -38.53 0.28 10.13
N ALA A 628 -37.38 0.48 10.79
CA ALA A 628 -37.31 0.90 12.18
C ALA A 628 -37.82 2.34 12.39
N VAL A 629 -37.47 3.26 11.48
CA VAL A 629 -37.92 4.67 11.53
C VAL A 629 -39.40 4.82 11.20
N LEU A 630 -39.90 4.09 10.19
CA LEU A 630 -41.28 4.26 9.71
C LEU A 630 -42.29 3.28 10.31
N GLY A 631 -41.82 2.23 10.99
CA GLY A 631 -42.66 1.18 11.55
C GLY A 631 -43.46 0.41 10.52
N LYS A 632 -42.90 0.23 9.32
CA LYS A 632 -43.55 -0.41 8.19
C LYS A 632 -42.85 -1.71 7.82
N THR A 633 -43.65 -2.72 7.49
CA THR A 633 -43.19 -3.91 6.77
C THR A 633 -42.75 -3.52 5.36
N LEU A 634 -41.92 -4.34 4.71
CA LEU A 634 -41.45 -4.10 3.34
C LEU A 634 -42.60 -3.80 2.36
N THR A 635 -43.72 -4.52 2.47
CA THR A 635 -44.93 -4.31 1.65
C THR A 635 -45.61 -2.96 1.85
N ALA A 636 -45.33 -2.28 2.96
CA ALA A 636 -45.89 -0.97 3.30
C ALA A 636 -44.90 0.18 3.10
N LEU A 637 -43.61 -0.11 2.86
CA LEU A 637 -42.63 0.88 2.44
C LEU A 637 -42.88 1.24 0.97
N LYS A 638 -42.88 2.55 0.66
CA LYS A 638 -43.06 3.01 -0.71
C LYS A 638 -41.77 2.77 -1.50
N LYS A 639 -41.86 2.10 -2.66
CA LYS A 639 -40.73 1.82 -3.54
C LYS A 639 -39.82 3.04 -3.83
N PRO A 640 -40.34 4.25 -4.10
CA PRO A 640 -39.49 5.43 -4.34
C PRO A 640 -38.65 5.83 -3.12
N LEU A 641 -39.19 5.69 -1.91
CA LEU A 641 -38.48 6.06 -0.68
C LEU A 641 -37.36 5.07 -0.37
N LEU A 642 -37.63 3.78 -0.57
CA LEU A 642 -36.60 2.74 -0.46
C LEU A 642 -35.49 2.96 -1.48
N ALA A 643 -35.85 3.30 -2.73
CA ALA A 643 -34.89 3.59 -3.78
C ALA A 643 -34.01 4.81 -3.47
N THR A 644 -34.58 5.92 -2.94
CA THR A 644 -33.79 7.10 -2.55
C THR A 644 -32.81 6.81 -1.42
N VAL A 645 -33.18 6.00 -0.43
CA VAL A 645 -32.27 5.68 0.67
C VAL A 645 -31.12 4.80 0.18
N ILE A 646 -31.43 3.79 -0.64
CA ILE A 646 -30.41 2.96 -1.30
C ILE A 646 -29.46 3.86 -2.10
N ASP A 647 -29.99 4.74 -2.96
CA ASP A 647 -29.20 5.68 -3.78
C ASP A 647 -28.23 6.57 -2.96
N LEU A 648 -28.59 6.95 -1.73
CA LEU A 648 -27.69 7.71 -0.88
C LEU A 648 -26.55 6.85 -0.31
N PHE A 649 -26.80 5.58 0.04
CA PHE A 649 -25.71 4.66 0.37
C PHE A 649 -24.78 4.44 -0.82
N ASP A 650 -25.33 4.41 -2.04
CA ASP A 650 -24.58 4.23 -3.28
C ASP A 650 -23.60 5.38 -3.53
N GLN A 651 -23.94 6.57 -3.03
CA GLN A 651 -23.06 7.75 -3.05
C GLN A 651 -22.01 7.75 -1.93
N GLY A 652 -21.79 6.61 -1.27
CA GLY A 652 -20.78 6.45 -0.22
C GLY A 652 -21.17 7.06 1.14
N TYR A 653 -22.44 7.43 1.34
CA TYR A 653 -22.87 7.92 2.64
C TYR A 653 -22.91 6.76 3.65
N THR A 654 -22.10 6.88 4.69
CA THR A 654 -22.07 5.97 5.83
C THR A 654 -23.37 6.05 6.64
N MET A 655 -23.67 5.00 7.40
CA MET A 655 -24.80 4.97 8.33
C MET A 655 -24.88 6.17 9.29
N PRO A 656 -23.77 6.63 9.91
CA PRO A 656 -23.77 7.85 10.70
C PRO A 656 -24.16 9.11 9.88
N GLN A 657 -23.66 9.25 8.66
CA GLN A 657 -23.96 10.40 7.79
C GLN A 657 -25.43 10.40 7.35
N LEU A 658 -25.97 9.24 6.98
CA LEU A 658 -27.38 9.06 6.63
C LEU A 658 -28.30 9.28 7.81
N SER A 659 -27.94 8.82 9.00
CA SER A 659 -28.74 9.04 10.21
C SER A 659 -28.88 10.53 10.54
N GLY A 660 -27.80 11.32 10.36
CA GLY A 660 -27.80 12.77 10.52
C GLY A 660 -28.59 13.52 9.43
N ALA A 661 -28.72 12.95 8.23
CA ALA A 661 -29.51 13.48 7.12
C ALA A 661 -30.99 13.09 7.20
N LEU A 662 -31.30 11.83 7.54
CA LEU A 662 -32.65 11.28 7.74
C LEU A 662 -33.36 11.92 8.94
N MET A 663 -32.63 12.29 10.00
CA MET A 663 -33.19 13.11 11.08
C MET A 663 -33.56 14.54 10.62
N ARG A 664 -32.90 15.08 9.57
CA ARG A 664 -33.22 16.39 8.97
C ARG A 664 -34.30 16.32 7.89
N LEU A 665 -34.61 15.11 7.39
CA LEU A 665 -35.59 14.82 6.34
C LEU A 665 -37.03 14.66 6.86
N ASP A 666 -37.41 15.49 7.83
CA ASP A 666 -38.80 15.69 8.25
C ASP A 666 -39.51 14.41 8.78
N ILE A 667 -38.85 13.65 9.68
CA ILE A 667 -39.52 12.68 10.59
C ILE A 667 -40.72 13.36 11.30
N TRP A 668 -40.62 14.67 11.49
CA TRP A 668 -41.64 15.57 12.04
C TRP A 668 -42.91 15.63 11.16
N GLY A 669 -42.77 15.56 9.84
CA GLY A 669 -43.84 15.50 8.86
C GLY A 669 -44.47 14.11 8.72
N ILE A 670 -43.71 13.03 8.88
CA ILE A 670 -44.25 11.65 8.83
C ILE A 670 -45.08 11.31 10.08
N LEU A 671 -44.70 11.86 11.25
CA LEU A 671 -45.49 11.80 12.48
C LEU A 671 -46.76 12.66 12.44
N ALA A 672 -46.94 13.50 11.42
CA ALA A 672 -48.08 14.40 11.29
C ALA A 672 -49.33 13.73 10.69
N ASN A 673 -49.87 12.75 11.42
CA ASN A 673 -51.32 12.67 11.60
C ASN A 673 -51.72 13.59 12.77
N GLY A 674 -51.37 14.89 12.71
CA GLY A 674 -51.85 15.88 13.68
C GLY A 674 -50.90 16.96 14.20
N GLY A 675 -49.80 17.27 13.51
CA GLY A 675 -49.13 18.58 13.61
C GLY A 675 -48.73 19.09 15.01
N ASN A 676 -47.67 18.52 15.60
CA ASN A 676 -46.97 19.22 16.67
C ASN A 676 -45.45 19.08 16.55
N ALA A 677 -44.81 20.23 16.39
CA ALA A 677 -43.38 20.41 16.26
C ALA A 677 -42.66 20.36 17.64
N THR A 678 -42.98 19.41 18.52
CA THR A 678 -42.46 19.39 19.91
C THR A 678 -42.33 17.98 20.55
N ALA A 679 -42.10 16.92 19.78
CA ALA A 679 -41.88 15.59 20.36
C ALA A 679 -40.53 15.52 21.10
N THR A 680 -40.54 15.05 22.36
CA THR A 680 -39.34 14.86 23.19
C THR A 680 -38.56 13.59 22.81
N ASN A 681 -37.25 13.55 23.08
CA ASN A 681 -36.42 12.35 22.85
C ASN A 681 -36.99 11.09 23.54
N THR A 682 -37.68 11.24 24.67
CA THR A 682 -38.42 10.16 25.34
C THR A 682 -39.57 9.63 24.50
N GLN A 683 -40.33 10.50 23.84
CA GLN A 683 -41.44 10.08 22.96
C GLN A 683 -40.91 9.40 21.69
N ILE A 684 -39.79 9.88 21.15
CA ILE A 684 -39.12 9.31 19.98
C ILE A 684 -38.56 7.93 20.31
N ALA A 685 -37.76 7.79 21.37
CA ALA A 685 -37.21 6.52 21.81
C ALA A 685 -38.30 5.49 22.08
N ASN A 686 -39.37 5.90 22.79
CA ASN A 686 -40.49 5.01 23.07
C ASN A 686 -41.22 4.57 21.79
N TYR A 687 -41.45 5.48 20.84
CA TYR A 687 -42.06 5.14 19.56
C TYR A 687 -41.21 4.14 18.76
N LEU A 688 -39.91 4.41 18.59
CA LEU A 688 -39.02 3.56 17.80
C LEU A 688 -38.86 2.16 18.43
N LEU A 689 -38.61 2.09 19.74
CA LEU A 689 -38.49 0.82 20.47
C LEU A 689 -39.80 0.02 20.47
N SER A 690 -40.94 0.68 20.69
CA SER A 690 -42.24 -0.01 20.70
C SER A 690 -42.70 -0.44 19.30
N THR A 691 -42.26 0.28 18.29
CA THR A 691 -42.52 -0.05 16.88
C THR A 691 -41.74 -1.29 16.46
N VAL A 692 -40.44 -1.34 16.80
CA VAL A 692 -39.56 -2.47 16.48
C VAL A 692 -39.90 -3.70 17.32
N ASN A 693 -40.09 -3.54 18.62
CA ASN A 693 -40.30 -4.68 19.52
C ASN A 693 -41.77 -5.08 19.68
N LYS A 694 -42.72 -4.34 19.09
CA LYS A 694 -44.19 -4.52 19.27
C LYS A 694 -44.65 -4.49 20.74
N VAL A 695 -43.78 -4.07 21.65
CA VAL A 695 -43.98 -4.06 23.11
C VAL A 695 -43.42 -2.75 23.64
N VAL A 696 -44.09 -2.18 24.64
CA VAL A 696 -43.59 -0.98 25.33
C VAL A 696 -42.27 -1.33 26.02
N PRO A 697 -41.16 -0.62 25.73
CA PRO A 697 -39.87 -0.89 26.37
C PRO A 697 -39.97 -0.68 27.88
N ASP A 698 -39.22 -1.47 28.65
CA ASP A 698 -39.10 -1.23 30.08
C ASP A 698 -38.37 0.11 30.37
N SER A 699 -38.48 0.57 31.61
CA SER A 699 -37.95 1.88 32.02
C SER A 699 -36.44 2.00 31.86
N LEU A 700 -35.69 0.88 31.96
CA LEU A 700 -34.24 0.88 31.85
C LEU A 700 -33.80 1.00 30.39
N THR A 701 -34.44 0.23 29.51
CA THR A 701 -34.22 0.25 28.06
C THR A 701 -34.58 1.61 27.48
N LEU A 702 -35.71 2.19 27.91
CA LEU A 702 -36.12 3.52 27.47
C LEU A 702 -35.15 4.60 27.95
N ALA A 703 -34.63 4.51 29.19
CA ALA A 703 -33.68 5.48 29.71
C ALA A 703 -32.33 5.46 28.96
N ALA A 704 -31.82 4.26 28.65
CA ALA A 704 -30.60 4.09 27.87
C ALA A 704 -30.73 4.67 26.44
N ALA A 705 -31.86 4.42 25.77
CA ALA A 705 -32.14 4.98 24.44
C ALA A 705 -32.24 6.50 24.46
N VAL A 706 -32.88 7.08 25.48
CA VAL A 706 -32.97 8.54 25.65
C VAL A 706 -31.59 9.16 25.91
N ALA A 707 -30.71 8.49 26.66
CA ALA A 707 -29.35 8.96 26.88
C ALA A 707 -28.55 9.05 25.57
N LEU A 708 -28.68 8.05 24.68
CA LEU A 708 -28.04 8.05 23.36
C LEU A 708 -28.62 9.12 22.41
N LEU A 709 -29.91 9.44 22.52
CA LEU A 709 -30.50 10.53 21.73
C LEU A 709 -30.08 11.93 22.23
N ASN A 710 -29.72 12.06 23.52
CA ASN A 710 -29.33 13.31 24.14
C ASN A 710 -27.83 13.66 24.00
N SER A 711 -26.97 12.75 23.52
CA SER A 711 -25.51 12.94 23.50
C SER A 711 -24.97 13.86 22.40
N GLU A 712 -25.84 14.50 21.60
CA GLU A 712 -25.56 15.51 20.55
C GLU A 712 -24.48 15.20 19.48
N THR A 713 -23.76 14.08 19.54
CA THR A 713 -22.91 13.62 18.45
C THR A 713 -23.74 12.81 17.45
N GLY A 714 -23.67 13.16 16.16
CA GLY A 714 -24.37 12.40 15.11
C GLY A 714 -24.03 10.91 15.10
N ALA A 715 -22.82 10.54 15.55
CA ALA A 715 -22.38 9.16 15.72
C ALA A 715 -23.18 8.39 16.80
N SER A 716 -23.47 8.98 17.95
CA SER A 716 -24.20 8.30 19.03
C SER A 716 -25.68 8.06 18.71
N GLN A 717 -26.31 9.03 18.03
CA GLN A 717 -27.66 8.91 17.49
C GLN A 717 -27.72 7.88 16.35
N GLY A 718 -26.70 7.86 15.48
CA GLY A 718 -26.51 6.85 14.43
C GLY A 718 -26.35 5.44 15.01
N ASN A 719 -25.54 5.28 16.05
CA ASN A 719 -25.32 4.00 16.74
C ASN A 719 -26.60 3.45 17.38
N PHE A 720 -27.46 4.31 17.93
CA PHE A 720 -28.76 3.86 18.44
C PHE A 720 -29.66 3.32 17.34
N LEU A 721 -29.75 4.03 16.21
CA LEU A 721 -30.57 3.62 15.07
C LEU A 721 -30.02 2.37 14.38
N SER A 722 -28.70 2.23 14.25
CA SER A 722 -28.09 1.01 13.71
C SER A 722 -28.34 -0.18 14.62
N THR A 723 -28.16 -0.03 15.94
CA THR A 723 -28.45 -1.10 16.92
C THR A 723 -29.92 -1.51 16.88
N LEU A 724 -30.83 -0.54 16.76
CA LEU A 724 -32.27 -0.79 16.63
C LEU A 724 -32.60 -1.49 15.30
N ALA A 725 -32.00 -1.03 14.20
CA ALA A 725 -32.14 -1.60 12.87
C ALA A 725 -31.67 -3.06 12.84
N LEU A 726 -30.54 -3.36 13.48
CA LEU A 726 -29.91 -4.68 13.54
C LEU A 726 -30.50 -5.60 14.62
N SER A 727 -31.48 -5.15 15.40
CA SER A 727 -32.10 -6.01 16.42
C SER A 727 -32.82 -7.22 15.82
N ASP A 728 -32.73 -8.39 16.48
CA ASP A 728 -33.39 -9.64 16.06
C ASP A 728 -34.90 -9.45 15.77
N ALA A 729 -35.55 -8.56 16.53
CA ALA A 729 -36.96 -8.23 16.38
C ALA A 729 -37.25 -7.51 15.05
N ASN A 730 -36.34 -6.66 14.57
CA ASN A 730 -36.48 -5.96 13.29
C ASN A 730 -36.11 -6.89 12.12
N GLN A 731 -35.02 -7.66 12.25
CA GLN A 731 -34.56 -8.61 11.24
C GLN A 731 -35.62 -9.67 10.89
N THR A 732 -36.34 -10.16 11.89
CA THR A 732 -37.42 -11.16 11.71
C THR A 732 -38.71 -10.57 11.14
N GLN A 733 -39.05 -9.31 11.47
CA GLN A 733 -40.28 -8.65 10.99
C GLN A 733 -40.19 -8.14 9.55
N VAL A 734 -38.98 -7.82 9.10
CA VAL A 734 -38.71 -7.27 7.77
C VAL A 734 -38.52 -8.38 6.71
N GLY A 735 -38.49 -9.65 7.13
CA GLY A 735 -38.46 -10.80 6.23
C GLY A 735 -37.10 -11.04 5.59
N LEU A 736 -36.01 -10.74 6.31
CA LEU A 736 -34.63 -10.85 5.79
C LEU A 736 -34.26 -12.27 5.34
N VAL A 737 -34.86 -13.33 5.91
CA VAL A 737 -34.57 -14.73 5.52
C VAL A 737 -34.96 -15.00 4.06
N GLY A 738 -36.02 -14.34 3.55
CA GLY A 738 -36.40 -14.40 2.14
C GLY A 738 -35.55 -13.48 1.27
N LEU A 739 -35.16 -12.32 1.78
CA LEU A 739 -34.29 -11.36 1.09
C LEU A 739 -32.89 -11.90 0.87
N ALA A 740 -32.35 -12.66 1.83
CA ALA A 740 -31.11 -13.41 1.65
C ALA A 740 -31.19 -14.46 0.52
N THR A 741 -32.40 -14.81 0.05
CA THR A 741 -32.65 -15.77 -1.03
C THR A 741 -33.15 -15.15 -2.34
N THR A 742 -33.78 -13.97 -2.31
CA THR A 742 -34.40 -13.32 -3.48
C THR A 742 -33.94 -11.89 -3.73
N GLY A 743 -33.22 -11.29 -2.79
CA GLY A 743 -32.85 -9.87 -2.75
C GLY A 743 -34.03 -8.90 -2.49
N LEU A 744 -33.71 -7.63 -2.27
CA LEU A 744 -34.64 -6.52 -2.13
C LEU A 744 -35.00 -5.92 -3.49
N GLU A 745 -36.24 -6.05 -3.94
CA GLU A 745 -36.70 -5.41 -5.17
C GLU A 745 -36.91 -3.90 -4.99
N TYR A 746 -36.24 -3.10 -5.83
CA TYR A 746 -36.43 -1.65 -5.92
C TYR A 746 -36.29 -1.22 -7.38
N GLY A 747 -37.11 -0.29 -7.86
CA GLY A 747 -37.11 0.04 -9.28
C GLY A 747 -38.15 1.07 -9.66
N GLY A 748 -37.74 1.97 -10.57
CA GLY A 748 -38.38 3.25 -10.87
C GLY A 748 -39.43 3.22 -11.97
N VAL A 749 -40.44 4.08 -11.78
CA VAL A 749 -40.90 5.01 -12.81
C VAL A 749 -40.38 6.38 -12.41
#